data_AF-A0A2T9Z2Q0-F1
#
_entry.id   AF-A0A2T9Z2Q0-F1
#
_cell.length_a   1.000
_cell.length_b   1.000
_cell.length_c   1.000
_cell.angle_alpha   90.00
_cell.angle_beta   90.00
_cell.angle_gamma   90.00
#
_symmetry.space_group_name_H-M   'P 1'
#
loop_
_entity.id
_entity.type
_entity.pdbx_description
1 polymer ?
#
loop_
_entity_poly.entity_id
_entity_poly.type
_entity_poly.pdbx_seq_one_letter_code
_entity_poly.pdbx_strand_id
1 'polypeptide(L)'
;MTLTTKTFSNQNRLPRLPIPPVQHTIKKYLESLEPILSPDALQEARRVVSDFVNPVYSVKSEQDPNSVLKVSVADLLQERLKKYDKSQQFHWLETWWEEAAYLTWRDPLIVNSNYWLTFEQIPNAYGQIQDKNLMENVHKLTKEQKKNLVVFDAGFSEFQIRLAAAVANRSIDFYESVQREELEIETAGGKPICMNQYTNLFGITRLPQAGKDEIAKYKGKIAHFILMARDQLYKIPLYTKNGNRLLDGDLEDLIAYAVSHVEDTSANRKHEMEPPIGVLTAGHRDRWAVGYAFLAQSLVNPISAGTFEEVKKAAFVISLEDYYCPLEIGGHSSMQKLVKAGGIPGHNRWFDKHINYTVDRNGNLGLNGEHSPADAVVPAKLYDYVLRCLITDNKEKGYMAIRENRSSPSAFRKGDSNINNGLIGKYNGDEVIGVEHLKFGPGGRDPLINKLFLETKEEIEKICDESLSETFDFKGFGGSTIKKLKVSPDSFVQMALQLSYYKIHKEVAPTYESASTRMYSHGRTETIRSLTNEAKRFVENMYNYLGGKRESGEEISIVYKSLEDAAKKHVTVSRLAAQGMGIDRHLLGLRFAYTKLAPLAGEPRIDDTIVEKFFNSTESGVWLPDDSKQLLWNELHDYAKKNKARDRGEEEKLYGERGAKQ
;
A
#
# COMPACT_ATOMS: atom_id res chain seq x y z
N MET A 1 38.99 9.39 10.40
CA MET A 1 37.74 8.67 10.10
C MET A 1 36.71 9.09 11.12
N THR A 2 35.75 9.93 10.74
CA THR A 2 34.58 10.23 11.56
C THR A 2 33.76 8.94 11.67
N LEU A 3 33.57 8.42 12.88
CA LEU A 3 32.68 7.27 13.12
C LEU A 3 31.28 7.68 12.66
N THR A 4 30.84 7.18 11.51
CA THR A 4 29.47 7.39 11.04
C THR A 4 28.53 6.58 11.92
N THR A 5 27.53 7.26 12.50
CA THR A 5 26.53 6.64 13.36
C THR A 5 25.68 5.66 12.53
N LYS A 6 25.57 4.41 12.98
CA LYS A 6 24.80 3.35 12.31
C LYS A 6 23.30 3.68 12.26
N THR A 7 22.63 3.36 11.13
CA THR A 7 21.20 3.64 10.88
C THR A 7 20.28 3.20 12.02
N PHE A 8 20.47 2.01 12.59
CA PHE A 8 19.57 1.45 13.61
C PHE A 8 20.08 1.65 15.05
N SER A 9 21.14 2.43 15.24
CA SER A 9 21.76 2.66 16.56
C SER A 9 20.82 3.22 17.64
N ASN A 10 19.73 3.88 17.27
CA ASN A 10 18.75 4.45 18.21
C ASN A 10 17.53 3.55 18.48
N GLN A 11 17.33 2.45 17.77
CA GLN A 11 16.08 1.65 17.87
C GLN A 11 15.78 1.19 19.30
N ASN A 12 16.82 0.72 20.01
CA ASN A 12 16.70 0.25 21.39
C ASN A 12 16.48 1.36 22.43
N ARG A 13 16.53 2.64 22.03
CA ARG A 13 16.34 3.81 22.89
C ARG A 13 15.00 4.51 22.66
N LEU A 14 14.26 4.12 21.63
CA LEU A 14 12.98 4.73 21.33
C LEU A 14 11.94 4.32 22.37
N PRO A 15 11.09 5.26 22.82
CA PRO A 15 10.03 4.94 23.77
C PRO A 15 8.99 4.01 23.15
N ARG A 16 8.29 3.24 23.98
CA ARG A 16 7.09 2.50 23.58
C ARG A 16 5.95 3.47 23.26
N LEU A 17 5.08 3.11 22.32
CA LEU A 17 3.87 3.87 22.02
C LEU A 17 2.98 3.94 23.29
N PRO A 18 2.58 5.12 23.77
CA PRO A 18 1.76 5.23 24.96
C PRO A 18 0.33 4.74 24.71
N ILE A 19 -0.38 4.42 25.79
CA ILE A 19 -1.84 4.29 25.79
C ILE A 19 -2.40 5.60 26.38
N PRO A 20 -3.20 6.38 25.64
CA PRO A 20 -3.82 7.59 26.17
C PRO A 20 -4.71 7.30 27.38
N PRO A 21 -4.90 8.25 28.32
CA PRO A 21 -5.94 8.13 29.33
C PRO A 21 -7.33 8.04 28.69
N VAL A 22 -8.17 7.12 29.16
CA VAL A 22 -9.50 6.90 28.57
C VAL A 22 -10.37 8.16 28.62
N GLN A 23 -10.30 8.93 29.70
CA GLN A 23 -11.06 10.18 29.84
C GLN A 23 -10.66 11.23 28.78
N HIS A 24 -9.36 11.29 28.42
CA HIS A 24 -8.89 12.16 27.34
C HIS A 24 -9.46 11.73 25.99
N THR A 25 -9.43 10.43 25.70
CA THR A 25 -9.97 9.85 24.47
C THR A 25 -11.46 10.10 24.34
N ILE A 26 -12.24 9.83 25.38
CA ILE A 26 -13.69 10.02 25.38
C ILE A 26 -14.08 11.49 25.21
N LYS A 27 -13.41 12.41 25.92
CA LYS A 27 -13.64 13.85 25.75
C LYS A 27 -13.43 14.29 24.30
N LYS A 28 -12.29 13.90 23.71
CA LYS A 28 -11.93 14.28 22.35
C LYS A 28 -12.77 13.61 21.28
N TYR A 29 -13.22 12.40 21.55
CA TYR A 29 -14.16 11.69 20.70
C TYR A 29 -15.47 12.47 20.59
N LEU A 30 -16.08 12.87 21.72
CA LEU A 30 -17.27 13.74 21.71
C LEU A 30 -17.02 15.07 21.01
N GLU A 31 -15.89 15.76 21.30
CA GLU A 31 -15.51 17.01 20.59
C GLU A 31 -15.44 16.82 19.06
N SER A 32 -15.02 15.63 18.59
CA SER A 32 -14.91 15.35 17.16
C SER A 32 -16.26 15.04 16.48
N LEU A 33 -17.29 14.69 17.25
CA LEU A 33 -18.64 14.43 16.73
C LEU A 33 -19.46 15.72 16.57
N GLU A 34 -19.18 16.74 17.38
CA GLU A 34 -19.87 18.04 17.38
C GLU A 34 -20.01 18.71 16.01
N PRO A 35 -18.99 18.77 15.14
CA PRO A 35 -19.15 19.41 13.83
C PRO A 35 -20.00 18.58 12.85
N ILE A 36 -20.18 17.28 13.10
CA ILE A 36 -20.78 16.29 12.18
C ILE A 36 -22.25 16.06 12.53
N LEU A 37 -22.56 15.82 13.80
CA LEU A 37 -23.87 15.35 14.25
C LEU A 37 -24.87 16.50 14.41
N SER A 38 -26.15 16.19 14.25
CA SER A 38 -27.25 17.06 14.67
C SER A 38 -27.27 17.18 16.21
N PRO A 39 -27.93 18.21 16.78
CA PRO A 39 -28.06 18.34 18.23
C PRO A 39 -28.65 17.09 18.91
N ASP A 40 -29.67 16.48 18.32
CA ASP A 40 -30.34 15.29 18.86
C ASP A 40 -29.42 14.05 18.81
N ALA A 41 -28.76 13.81 17.67
CA ALA A 41 -27.81 12.71 17.53
C ALA A 41 -26.59 12.87 18.45
N LEU A 42 -26.11 14.11 18.65
CA LEU A 42 -25.04 14.40 19.59
C LEU A 42 -25.48 14.16 21.04
N GLN A 43 -26.74 14.47 21.39
CA GLN A 43 -27.29 14.19 22.72
C GLN A 43 -27.37 12.68 22.96
N GLU A 44 -27.78 11.90 21.96
CA GLU A 44 -27.77 10.44 22.06
C GLU A 44 -26.35 9.88 22.18
N ALA A 45 -25.40 10.37 21.38
CA ALA A 45 -23.99 9.98 21.51
C ALA A 45 -23.46 10.28 22.93
N ARG A 46 -23.80 11.43 23.53
CA ARG A 46 -23.44 11.75 24.92
C ARG A 46 -24.04 10.77 25.92
N ARG A 47 -25.28 10.30 25.70
CA ARG A 47 -25.92 9.28 26.55
C ARG A 47 -25.20 7.94 26.46
N VAL A 48 -24.91 7.47 25.25
CA VAL A 48 -24.16 6.23 25.01
C VAL A 48 -22.77 6.28 25.64
N VAL A 49 -22.06 7.40 25.46
CA VAL A 49 -20.77 7.63 26.12
C VAL A 49 -20.90 7.63 27.63
N SER A 50 -21.93 8.29 28.17
CA SER A 50 -22.19 8.33 29.62
C SER A 50 -22.32 6.93 30.20
N ASP A 51 -23.08 6.05 29.55
CA ASP A 51 -23.23 4.65 29.99
C ASP A 51 -21.89 3.90 29.96
N PHE A 52 -21.08 4.11 28.92
CA PHE A 52 -19.77 3.49 28.75
C PHE A 52 -18.75 3.92 29.84
N VAL A 53 -18.81 5.17 30.29
CA VAL A 53 -17.92 5.72 31.34
C VAL A 53 -18.54 5.76 32.73
N ASN A 54 -19.75 5.25 32.92
CA ASN A 54 -20.43 5.26 34.23
C ASN A 54 -19.79 4.23 35.19
N PRO A 55 -19.27 4.63 36.37
CA PRO A 55 -18.56 3.74 37.27
C PRO A 55 -19.50 2.88 38.13
N VAL A 56 -20.22 1.97 37.49
CA VAL A 56 -21.21 1.10 38.17
C VAL A 56 -20.62 -0.20 38.71
N TYR A 57 -19.50 -0.66 38.14
CA TYR A 57 -18.88 -1.94 38.47
C TYR A 57 -17.97 -1.81 39.69
N SER A 58 -17.93 -2.85 40.52
CA SER A 58 -17.10 -2.92 41.72
C SER A 58 -15.94 -3.90 41.52
N VAL A 59 -14.71 -3.42 41.71
CA VAL A 59 -13.48 -4.23 41.66
C VAL A 59 -12.69 -4.06 42.95
N LYS A 60 -11.95 -5.09 43.38
CA LYS A 60 -11.02 -4.96 44.52
C LYS A 60 -9.78 -4.18 44.09
N SER A 61 -9.28 -3.31 44.97
CA SER A 61 -8.02 -2.62 44.72
C SER A 61 -6.84 -3.59 44.75
N GLU A 62 -5.92 -3.48 43.79
CA GLU A 62 -4.64 -4.21 43.82
C GLU A 62 -3.73 -3.72 44.96
N GLN A 63 -3.92 -2.48 45.44
CA GLN A 63 -3.10 -1.87 46.49
C GLN A 63 -3.63 -2.16 47.91
N ASP A 64 -4.94 -2.33 48.06
CA ASP A 64 -5.61 -2.69 49.32
C ASP A 64 -6.74 -3.69 49.05
N PRO A 65 -6.53 -4.99 49.34
CA PRO A 65 -7.52 -6.05 49.10
C PRO A 65 -8.86 -5.85 49.82
N ASN A 66 -8.92 -5.00 50.84
CA ASN A 66 -10.14 -4.68 51.58
C ASN A 66 -10.90 -3.48 50.98
N SER A 67 -10.30 -2.76 50.04
CA SER A 67 -10.89 -1.60 49.39
C SER A 67 -11.59 -1.99 48.07
N VAL A 68 -12.80 -1.47 47.88
CA VAL A 68 -13.60 -1.66 46.66
C VAL A 68 -13.62 -0.36 45.87
N LEU A 69 -13.15 -0.41 44.63
CA LEU A 69 -13.17 0.71 43.69
C LEU A 69 -14.37 0.58 42.76
N LYS A 70 -15.00 1.71 42.43
CA LYS A 70 -16.01 1.82 41.40
C LYS A 70 -15.36 2.16 40.06
N VAL A 71 -15.61 1.36 39.04
CA VAL A 71 -14.99 1.47 37.71
C VAL A 71 -16.05 1.35 36.61
N SER A 72 -15.79 1.97 35.48
CA SER A 72 -16.64 1.90 34.28
C SER A 72 -16.23 0.78 33.34
N VAL A 73 -17.04 0.50 32.32
CA VAL A 73 -16.64 -0.41 31.22
C VAL A 73 -15.37 0.10 30.55
N ALA A 74 -15.29 1.41 30.31
CA ALA A 74 -14.13 2.05 29.71
C ALA A 74 -12.84 1.80 30.53
N ASP A 75 -12.91 1.90 31.86
CA ASP A 75 -11.78 1.65 32.76
C ASP A 75 -11.36 0.17 32.74
N LEU A 76 -12.32 -0.76 32.71
CA LEU A 76 -12.03 -2.19 32.63
C LEU A 76 -11.29 -2.56 31.33
N LEU A 77 -11.77 -2.06 30.19
CA LEU A 77 -11.12 -2.27 28.89
C LEU A 77 -9.75 -1.58 28.81
N GLN A 78 -9.60 -0.40 29.43
CA GLN A 78 -8.31 0.29 29.56
C GLN A 78 -7.30 -0.58 30.31
N GLU A 79 -7.69 -1.19 31.44
CA GLU A 79 -6.79 -2.01 32.24
C GLU A 79 -6.43 -3.32 31.52
N ARG A 80 -7.37 -3.95 30.81
CA ARG A 80 -7.06 -5.08 29.91
C ARG A 80 -6.01 -4.69 28.88
N LEU A 81 -6.19 -3.54 28.21
CA LEU A 81 -5.25 -3.03 27.20
C LEU A 81 -3.86 -2.76 27.78
N LYS A 82 -3.77 -2.15 28.97
CA LYS A 82 -2.50 -1.90 29.66
C LYS A 82 -1.79 -3.20 30.05
N LYS A 83 -2.52 -4.22 30.52
CA LYS A 83 -1.94 -5.54 30.83
C LYS A 83 -1.47 -6.24 29.54
N TYR A 84 -2.22 -6.10 28.45
CA TYR A 84 -1.81 -6.60 27.14
C TYR A 84 -0.54 -5.91 26.64
N ASP A 85 -0.43 -4.57 26.70
CA ASP A 85 0.78 -3.84 26.31
C ASP A 85 2.03 -4.40 26.97
N LYS A 86 1.99 -4.64 28.29
CA LYS A 86 3.11 -5.19 29.06
C LYS A 86 3.57 -6.57 28.59
N SER A 87 2.70 -7.33 27.91
CA SER A 87 3.05 -8.64 27.32
C SER A 87 3.64 -8.54 25.91
N GLN A 88 3.56 -7.37 25.27
CA GLN A 88 4.03 -7.17 23.90
C GLN A 88 5.50 -6.73 23.84
N GLN A 89 6.23 -7.22 22.83
CA GLN A 89 7.64 -6.89 22.62
C GLN A 89 7.87 -5.38 22.46
N PHE A 90 7.10 -4.71 21.60
CA PHE A 90 7.30 -3.30 21.26
C PHE A 90 6.20 -2.39 21.82
N HIS A 91 4.95 -2.60 21.42
CA HIS A 91 3.78 -1.91 21.97
C HIS A 91 2.48 -2.64 21.62
N TRP A 92 1.41 -2.30 22.34
CA TRP A 92 0.07 -2.89 22.20
C TRP A 92 -0.54 -2.86 20.79
N LEU A 93 -0.19 -1.86 19.98
CA LEU A 93 -0.88 -1.61 18.70
C LEU A 93 -0.29 -2.36 17.50
N GLU A 94 1.01 -2.70 17.49
CA GLU A 94 1.72 -3.09 16.25
C GLU A 94 1.01 -4.21 15.47
N THR A 95 0.89 -5.39 16.09
CA THR A 95 0.25 -6.56 15.46
C THR A 95 -1.22 -6.33 15.18
N TRP A 96 -1.94 -5.69 16.12
CA TRP A 96 -3.37 -5.45 15.96
C TRP A 96 -3.68 -4.48 14.83
N TRP A 97 -2.83 -3.47 14.61
CA TRP A 97 -3.00 -2.53 13.51
C TRP A 97 -2.71 -3.19 12.17
N GLU A 98 -1.64 -3.97 12.06
CA GLU A 98 -1.32 -4.72 10.84
C GLU A 98 -2.46 -5.67 10.47
N GLU A 99 -2.96 -6.44 11.43
CA GLU A 99 -4.09 -7.33 11.22
C GLU A 99 -5.36 -6.59 10.80
N ALA A 100 -5.78 -5.59 11.59
CA ALA A 100 -7.08 -4.96 11.42
C ALA A 100 -7.17 -4.06 10.19
N ALA A 101 -6.13 -3.28 9.92
CA ALA A 101 -6.14 -2.31 8.84
C ALA A 101 -5.86 -2.96 7.48
N TYR A 102 -5.17 -4.11 7.45
CA TYR A 102 -4.70 -4.70 6.19
C TYR A 102 -5.05 -6.19 6.05
N LEU A 103 -4.62 -7.05 6.97
CA LEU A 103 -4.63 -8.50 6.72
C LEU A 103 -6.00 -9.16 6.83
N THR A 104 -6.90 -8.62 7.67
CA THR A 104 -8.30 -9.08 7.77
C THR A 104 -9.22 -8.36 6.78
N TRP A 105 -8.76 -7.31 6.10
CA TRP A 105 -9.55 -6.65 5.06
C TRP A 105 -9.58 -7.52 3.80
N ARG A 106 -10.79 -7.87 3.35
CA ARG A 106 -11.01 -8.85 2.28
C ARG A 106 -11.24 -8.26 0.88
N ASP A 107 -11.37 -6.94 0.79
CA ASP A 107 -11.61 -6.28 -0.50
C ASP A 107 -10.37 -6.36 -1.42
N PRO A 108 -10.56 -6.22 -2.74
CA PRO A 108 -9.48 -6.23 -3.71
C PRO A 108 -8.35 -5.25 -3.36
N LEU A 109 -7.10 -5.66 -3.54
CA LEU A 109 -5.93 -4.82 -3.21
C LEU A 109 -5.76 -3.65 -4.17
N ILE A 110 -6.04 -3.89 -5.45
CA ILE A 110 -6.01 -2.88 -6.50
C ILE A 110 -6.91 -1.72 -6.10
N VAL A 111 -6.40 -0.49 -6.19
CA VAL A 111 -7.08 0.76 -5.77
C VAL A 111 -7.34 0.89 -4.28
N ASN A 112 -7.93 -0.11 -3.62
CA ASN A 112 -8.48 0.04 -2.27
C ASN A 112 -7.40 0.03 -1.18
N SER A 113 -6.29 -0.68 -1.38
CA SER A 113 -5.24 -0.83 -0.35
C SER A 113 -3.85 -0.47 -0.84
N ASN A 114 -3.45 -0.95 -2.03
CA ASN A 114 -2.11 -0.68 -2.55
C ASN A 114 -1.91 0.81 -2.79
N TYR A 115 -0.79 1.34 -2.29
CA TYR A 115 -0.38 2.71 -2.62
C TYR A 115 0.22 2.76 -4.02
N TRP A 116 0.22 3.95 -4.63
CA TRP A 116 0.96 4.20 -5.85
C TRP A 116 1.64 5.56 -5.84
N LEU A 117 2.74 5.65 -6.58
CA LEU A 117 3.57 6.84 -6.71
C LEU A 117 3.97 7.01 -8.18
N THR A 118 3.74 8.20 -8.72
CA THR A 118 4.24 8.61 -10.05
C THR A 118 5.48 9.49 -9.86
N PHE A 119 6.49 9.28 -10.69
CA PHE A 119 7.75 10.01 -10.58
C PHE A 119 7.71 11.28 -11.43
N GLU A 120 8.57 12.24 -11.09
CA GLU A 120 8.91 13.29 -12.04
C GLU A 120 9.51 12.65 -13.29
N GLN A 121 9.13 13.16 -14.46
CA GLN A 121 9.65 12.64 -15.72
C GLN A 121 11.17 12.77 -15.75
N ILE A 122 11.85 11.73 -16.24
CA ILE A 122 13.28 11.80 -16.52
C ILE A 122 13.45 12.67 -17.78
N PRO A 123 14.05 13.87 -17.67
CA PRO A 123 14.26 14.74 -18.82
C PRO A 123 15.14 14.07 -19.86
N ASN A 124 14.77 14.24 -21.13
CA ASN A 124 15.45 13.64 -22.29
C ASN A 124 15.37 12.10 -22.33
N ALA A 125 14.28 11.50 -21.85
CA ALA A 125 13.97 10.10 -22.09
C ALA A 125 14.03 9.81 -23.60
N TYR A 126 15.04 9.03 -24.04
CA TYR A 126 15.23 8.70 -25.44
C TYR A 126 14.06 7.82 -25.93
N GLY A 127 13.57 8.09 -27.14
CA GLY A 127 12.53 7.25 -27.75
C GLY A 127 11.10 7.63 -27.38
N GLN A 128 10.83 8.89 -26.96
CA GLN A 128 9.48 9.44 -27.07
C GLN A 128 9.00 9.27 -28.52
N ILE A 129 8.07 8.34 -28.73
CA ILE A 129 7.51 8.09 -30.05
C ILE A 129 6.54 9.23 -30.39
N GLN A 130 6.90 9.98 -31.44
CA GLN A 130 5.98 10.76 -32.25
C GLN A 130 5.17 9.78 -33.09
N ASP A 131 4.24 9.05 -32.48
CA ASP A 131 3.33 8.18 -33.23
C ASP A 131 2.55 9.11 -34.16
N LYS A 132 2.87 9.06 -35.45
CA LYS A 132 2.33 10.00 -36.43
C LYS A 132 0.81 9.89 -36.51
N ASN A 133 0.29 8.66 -36.45
CA ASN A 133 -1.15 8.42 -36.48
C ASN A 133 -1.81 8.96 -35.21
N LEU A 134 -1.19 8.76 -34.04
CA LEU A 134 -1.68 9.35 -32.80
C LEU A 134 -1.66 10.88 -32.89
N MET A 135 -0.52 11.48 -33.22
CA MET A 135 -0.36 12.94 -33.32
C MET A 135 -1.35 13.56 -34.31
N GLU A 136 -1.59 12.89 -35.45
CA GLU A 136 -2.57 13.30 -36.44
C GLU A 136 -4.01 13.15 -35.95
N ASN A 137 -4.32 12.26 -35.02
CA ASN A 137 -5.69 12.04 -34.54
C ASN A 137 -5.98 12.64 -33.16
N VAL A 138 -4.97 13.10 -32.41
CA VAL A 138 -5.12 13.68 -31.06
C VAL A 138 -6.05 14.88 -31.06
N HIS A 139 -6.08 15.69 -32.13
CA HIS A 139 -7.00 16.83 -32.21
C HIS A 139 -8.48 16.42 -32.25
N LYS A 140 -8.80 15.17 -32.63
CA LYS A 140 -10.17 14.62 -32.68
C LYS A 140 -10.64 14.09 -31.33
N LEU A 141 -9.73 13.84 -30.39
CA LEU A 141 -10.06 13.34 -29.05
C LEU A 141 -10.67 14.46 -28.19
N THR A 142 -11.70 14.12 -27.42
CA THR A 142 -12.25 15.00 -26.39
C THR A 142 -11.22 15.22 -25.26
N LYS A 143 -11.43 16.25 -24.44
CA LYS A 143 -10.58 16.51 -23.27
C LYS A 143 -10.54 15.30 -22.31
N GLU A 144 -11.67 14.62 -22.15
CA GLU A 144 -11.78 13.45 -21.28
C GLU A 144 -11.08 12.22 -21.86
N GLN A 145 -11.20 12.01 -23.18
CA GLN A 145 -10.48 10.94 -23.87
C GLN A 145 -8.96 11.12 -23.79
N LYS A 146 -8.48 12.37 -23.89
CA LYS A 146 -7.05 12.66 -23.73
C LYS A 146 -6.58 12.29 -22.33
N LYS A 147 -7.28 12.76 -21.28
CA LYS A 147 -6.90 12.54 -19.86
C LYS A 147 -6.65 11.08 -19.49
N ASN A 148 -7.35 10.15 -20.12
CA ASN A 148 -7.27 8.72 -19.83
C ASN A 148 -6.63 7.92 -20.97
N LEU A 149 -5.87 8.58 -21.85
CA LEU A 149 -5.29 7.97 -23.04
C LEU A 149 -4.19 6.97 -22.68
N VAL A 150 -4.46 5.71 -23.03
CA VAL A 150 -3.50 4.61 -23.05
C VAL A 150 -3.36 4.13 -24.50
N VAL A 151 -2.13 4.01 -24.98
CA VAL A 151 -1.84 3.51 -26.33
C VAL A 151 -1.44 2.04 -26.25
N PHE A 152 -2.14 1.22 -27.03
CA PHE A 152 -2.03 -0.24 -27.03
C PHE A 152 -1.03 -0.74 -28.06
N ASP A 153 -0.46 -1.92 -27.78
CA ASP A 153 0.46 -2.66 -28.66
C ASP A 153 1.68 -1.84 -29.12
N ALA A 154 2.22 -1.00 -28.24
CA ALA A 154 3.36 -0.15 -28.55
C ALA A 154 4.71 -0.90 -28.49
N GLY A 155 4.73 -2.10 -27.90
CA GLY A 155 5.91 -2.95 -27.75
C GLY A 155 6.90 -2.41 -26.72
N PHE A 156 8.09 -3.02 -26.64
CA PHE A 156 9.16 -2.63 -25.69
C PHE A 156 10.25 -1.76 -26.33
N SER A 157 10.82 -0.81 -25.59
CA SER A 157 11.87 0.09 -26.10
C SER A 157 13.22 -0.20 -25.46
N GLU A 158 14.31 0.11 -26.18
CA GLU A 158 15.67 0.01 -25.62
C GLU A 158 15.82 0.90 -24.37
N PHE A 159 15.24 2.10 -24.40
CA PHE A 159 15.30 3.02 -23.26
C PHE A 159 14.59 2.48 -22.03
N GLN A 160 13.42 1.88 -22.20
CA GLN A 160 12.67 1.21 -21.13
C GLN A 160 13.49 0.10 -20.47
N ILE A 161 14.20 -0.72 -21.26
CA ILE A 161 15.06 -1.80 -20.77
C ILE A 161 16.24 -1.24 -19.96
N ARG A 162 16.93 -0.23 -20.49
CA ARG A 162 18.04 0.46 -19.79
C ARG A 162 17.60 1.07 -18.47
N LEU A 163 16.44 1.74 -18.49
CA LEU A 163 15.86 2.33 -17.30
C LEU A 163 15.51 1.27 -16.26
N ALA A 164 14.91 0.15 -16.67
CA ALA A 164 14.59 -0.96 -15.77
C ALA A 164 15.84 -1.57 -15.11
N ALA A 165 16.91 -1.79 -15.88
CA ALA A 165 18.20 -2.26 -15.37
C ALA A 165 18.78 -1.31 -14.31
N ALA A 166 18.83 -0.02 -14.61
CA ALA A 166 19.32 1.00 -13.68
C ALA A 166 18.44 1.13 -12.44
N VAL A 167 17.10 1.11 -12.58
CA VAL A 167 16.15 1.09 -11.45
C VAL A 167 16.43 -0.12 -10.56
N ALA A 168 16.60 -1.31 -11.14
CA ALA A 168 16.91 -2.51 -10.38
C ALA A 168 18.19 -2.33 -9.56
N ASN A 169 19.26 -1.85 -10.20
CA ASN A 169 20.53 -1.68 -9.51
C ASN A 169 20.48 -0.62 -8.41
N ARG A 170 19.94 0.58 -8.67
CA ARG A 170 19.82 1.62 -7.63
C ARG A 170 18.93 1.18 -6.47
N SER A 171 17.93 0.35 -6.73
CA SER A 171 17.07 -0.20 -5.67
C SER A 171 17.84 -1.17 -4.76
N ILE A 172 18.70 -2.02 -5.34
CA ILE A 172 19.53 -2.90 -4.53
C ILE A 172 20.68 -2.15 -3.86
N ASP A 173 21.20 -1.07 -4.44
CA ASP A 173 22.17 -0.20 -3.75
C ASP A 173 21.57 0.37 -2.46
N PHE A 174 20.31 0.82 -2.52
CA PHE A 174 19.56 1.24 -1.34
C PHE A 174 19.37 0.09 -0.34
N TYR A 175 18.94 -1.09 -0.80
CA TYR A 175 18.81 -2.29 0.04
C TYR A 175 20.13 -2.59 0.78
N GLU A 176 21.26 -2.62 0.07
CA GLU A 176 22.54 -2.93 0.66
C GLU A 176 23.00 -1.83 1.64
N SER A 177 22.72 -0.55 1.37
CA SER A 177 22.97 0.53 2.34
C SER A 177 22.11 0.40 3.60
N VAL A 178 20.87 -0.11 3.50
CA VAL A 178 20.07 -0.49 4.68
C VAL A 178 20.75 -1.63 5.44
N GLN A 179 21.22 -2.69 4.76
CA GLN A 179 21.90 -3.82 5.40
C GLN A 179 23.22 -3.42 6.06
N ARG A 180 23.99 -2.52 5.45
CA ARG A 180 25.25 -1.99 6.00
C ARG A 180 25.03 -0.91 7.08
N GLU A 181 23.77 -0.50 7.30
CA GLU A 181 23.37 0.57 8.22
C GLU A 181 24.04 1.91 7.91
N GLU A 182 24.01 2.30 6.64
CA GLU A 182 24.63 3.52 6.11
C GLU A 182 23.64 4.67 5.86
N LEU A 183 22.33 4.43 6.03
CA LEU A 183 21.33 5.48 5.92
C LEU A 183 21.44 6.47 7.09
N GLU A 184 21.27 7.75 6.77
CA GLU A 184 21.19 8.82 7.77
C GLU A 184 20.02 8.59 8.72
N ILE A 185 20.26 8.86 10.01
CA ILE A 185 19.22 8.75 11.03
C ILE A 185 18.21 9.88 10.83
N GLU A 186 16.96 9.50 10.61
CA GLU A 186 15.88 10.48 10.54
C GLU A 186 15.54 11.04 11.92
N THR A 187 15.16 12.31 11.95
CA THR A 187 14.75 13.01 13.18
C THR A 187 13.45 13.77 12.99
N ALA A 188 12.69 13.91 14.07
CA ALA A 188 11.54 14.79 14.18
C ALA A 188 11.72 15.69 15.40
N GLY A 189 11.66 17.01 15.22
CA GLY A 189 11.94 17.97 16.29
C GLY A 189 13.34 17.81 16.92
N GLY A 190 14.33 17.39 16.13
CA GLY A 190 15.71 17.13 16.58
C GLY A 190 15.91 15.81 17.34
N LYS A 191 14.88 14.98 17.48
CA LYS A 191 14.97 13.66 18.14
C LYS A 191 14.94 12.53 17.11
N PRO A 192 15.74 11.46 17.26
CA PRO A 192 15.68 10.29 16.39
C PRO A 192 14.29 9.68 16.33
N ILE A 193 13.89 9.17 15.16
CA ILE A 193 12.66 8.41 14.96
C ILE A 193 12.97 6.98 14.52
N CYS A 194 12.00 6.09 14.66
CA CYS A 194 12.06 4.68 14.29
C CYS A 194 12.31 4.52 12.78
N MET A 195 13.35 3.76 12.46
CA MET A 195 13.73 3.37 11.10
C MET A 195 13.33 1.90 10.79
N ASN A 196 12.57 1.19 11.64
CA ASN A 196 12.35 -0.27 11.50
C ASN A 196 11.72 -0.65 10.15
N GLN A 197 10.80 0.18 9.65
CA GLN A 197 10.12 -0.04 8.37
C GLN A 197 11.06 -0.13 7.16
N TYR A 198 12.28 0.45 7.22
CA TYR A 198 13.27 0.31 6.15
C TYR A 198 13.74 -1.14 5.97
N THR A 199 13.67 -1.95 7.02
CA THR A 199 13.96 -3.39 6.95
C THR A 199 12.85 -4.19 6.27
N ASN A 200 11.71 -3.56 5.98
CA ASN A 200 10.52 -4.17 5.40
C ASN A 200 10.27 -3.72 3.95
N LEU A 201 11.30 -3.27 3.23
CA LEU A 201 11.14 -2.84 1.83
C LEU A 201 11.29 -3.99 0.82
N PHE A 202 12.24 -4.91 1.03
CA PHE A 202 12.62 -5.91 0.02
C PHE A 202 12.31 -7.33 0.47
N GLY A 203 12.06 -8.23 -0.48
CA GLY A 203 11.84 -9.65 -0.19
C GLY A 203 10.49 -9.91 0.50
N ILE A 204 9.49 -9.06 0.27
CA ILE A 204 8.19 -9.14 0.94
C ILE A 204 7.07 -9.33 -0.07
N THR A 205 6.17 -10.25 0.25
CA THR A 205 4.90 -10.45 -0.46
C THR A 205 3.81 -10.79 0.56
N ARG A 206 2.60 -10.31 0.31
CA ARG A 206 1.40 -10.76 1.01
C ARG A 206 0.97 -12.12 0.45
N LEU A 207 0.54 -13.01 1.32
CA LEU A 207 0.03 -14.33 0.99
C LEU A 207 -1.47 -14.35 1.30
N PRO A 208 -2.34 -14.64 0.32
CA PRO A 208 -3.76 -14.73 0.57
C PRO A 208 -4.07 -15.97 1.42
N GLN A 209 -4.88 -15.79 2.45
CA GLN A 209 -5.37 -16.88 3.29
C GLN A 209 -6.83 -16.63 3.63
N ALA A 210 -7.58 -17.69 3.94
CA ALA A 210 -9.00 -17.56 4.27
C ALA A 210 -9.19 -16.68 5.53
N GLY A 211 -9.99 -15.63 5.42
CA GLY A 211 -10.35 -14.72 6.53
C GLY A 211 -9.25 -13.76 7.01
N LYS A 212 -7.97 -14.14 6.96
CA LYS A 212 -6.84 -13.28 7.33
C LYS A 212 -5.59 -13.65 6.56
N ASP A 213 -5.08 -12.72 5.76
CA ASP A 213 -3.84 -12.90 4.98
C ASP A 213 -2.59 -12.90 5.88
N GLU A 214 -1.44 -13.25 5.31
CA GLU A 214 -0.15 -13.26 6.00
C GLU A 214 0.90 -12.47 5.20
N ILE A 215 1.84 -11.82 5.90
CA ILE A 215 3.02 -11.23 5.27
C ILE A 215 4.19 -12.20 5.30
N ALA A 216 4.62 -12.61 4.11
CA ALA A 216 5.82 -13.39 3.93
C ALA A 216 7.02 -12.49 3.68
N LYS A 217 7.92 -12.42 4.67
CA LYS A 217 9.22 -11.76 4.58
C LYS A 217 10.32 -12.80 4.38
N TYR A 218 11.00 -12.75 3.24
CA TYR A 218 12.17 -13.57 2.99
C TYR A 218 13.35 -13.09 3.85
N LYS A 219 13.95 -14.03 4.60
CA LYS A 219 15.05 -13.75 5.54
C LYS A 219 16.44 -14.10 5.00
N GLY A 220 16.51 -14.71 3.81
CA GLY A 220 17.78 -15.06 3.18
C GLY A 220 18.40 -13.90 2.39
N LYS A 221 19.55 -14.16 1.75
CA LYS A 221 20.20 -13.18 0.86
C LYS A 221 19.35 -13.00 -0.39
N ILE A 222 18.99 -11.75 -0.69
CA ILE A 222 18.34 -11.37 -1.94
C ILE A 222 19.30 -11.66 -3.10
N ALA A 223 18.82 -12.40 -4.10
CA ALA A 223 19.64 -12.87 -5.23
C ALA A 223 19.07 -12.50 -6.61
N HIS A 224 17.79 -12.17 -6.70
CA HIS A 224 17.09 -11.87 -7.95
C HIS A 224 15.92 -10.92 -7.73
N PHE A 225 15.41 -10.38 -8.84
CA PHE A 225 14.09 -9.74 -8.90
C PHE A 225 13.24 -10.46 -9.96
N ILE A 226 11.93 -10.15 -9.97
CA ILE A 226 11.03 -10.64 -11.03
C ILE A 226 10.76 -9.51 -12.02
N LEU A 227 11.00 -9.77 -13.30
CA LEU A 227 10.55 -8.94 -14.40
C LEU A 227 9.20 -9.48 -14.88
N MET A 228 8.20 -8.60 -15.02
CA MET A 228 6.93 -8.91 -15.66
C MET A 228 6.83 -8.20 -17.01
N ALA A 229 6.47 -8.94 -18.05
CA ALA A 229 6.19 -8.42 -19.38
C ALA A 229 5.09 -9.27 -20.04
N ARG A 230 4.00 -8.65 -20.48
CA ARG A 230 2.80 -9.34 -21.03
C ARG A 230 2.30 -10.48 -20.13
N ASP A 231 2.17 -10.20 -18.83
CA ASP A 231 1.79 -11.16 -17.77
C ASP A 231 2.80 -12.30 -17.52
N GLN A 232 3.89 -12.39 -18.28
CA GLN A 232 4.90 -13.43 -18.11
C GLN A 232 5.92 -13.01 -17.05
N LEU A 233 6.27 -13.94 -16.16
CA LEU A 233 7.22 -13.70 -15.08
C LEU A 233 8.60 -14.25 -15.46
N TYR A 234 9.62 -13.41 -15.35
CA TYR A 234 11.01 -13.80 -15.58
C TYR A 234 11.83 -13.52 -14.31
N LYS A 235 12.55 -14.53 -13.84
CA LYS A 235 13.52 -14.37 -12.77
C LYS A 235 14.84 -13.85 -13.35
N ILE A 236 15.23 -12.66 -12.91
CA ILE A 236 16.45 -11.99 -13.34
C ILE A 236 17.44 -11.96 -12.16
N PRO A 237 18.64 -12.58 -12.29
CA PRO A 237 19.64 -12.53 -11.23
C PRO A 237 20.13 -11.10 -10.99
N LEU A 238 20.58 -10.84 -9.76
CA LEU A 238 21.26 -9.60 -9.38
C LEU A 238 22.78 -9.79 -9.20
N TYR A 239 23.21 -11.05 -9.08
CA TYR A 239 24.60 -11.41 -8.81
C TYR A 239 25.02 -12.59 -9.70
N THR A 240 26.33 -12.69 -9.98
CA THR A 240 26.97 -13.84 -10.62
C THR A 240 26.93 -15.07 -9.69
N LYS A 241 27.28 -16.26 -10.18
CA LYS A 241 27.35 -17.49 -9.37
C LYS A 241 28.34 -17.36 -8.18
N ASN A 242 29.38 -16.54 -8.34
CA ASN A 242 30.38 -16.27 -7.31
C ASN A 242 29.96 -15.13 -6.35
N GLY A 243 28.78 -14.53 -6.56
CA GLY A 243 28.22 -13.50 -5.69
C GLY A 243 28.64 -12.07 -6.04
N ASN A 244 29.30 -11.85 -7.18
CA ASN A 244 29.64 -10.51 -7.67
C ASN A 244 28.41 -9.81 -8.25
N ARG A 245 28.27 -8.50 -8.02
CA ARG A 245 27.10 -7.73 -8.46
C ARG A 245 27.08 -7.60 -9.99
N LEU A 246 25.90 -7.76 -10.58
CA LEU A 246 25.67 -7.48 -12.00
C LEU A 246 25.50 -5.98 -12.22
N LEU A 247 26.19 -5.44 -13.24
CA LEU A 247 26.17 -4.03 -13.59
C LEU A 247 24.94 -3.68 -14.45
N ASP A 248 24.70 -2.39 -14.68
CA ASP A 248 23.55 -1.92 -15.45
C ASP A 248 23.51 -2.59 -16.84
N GLY A 249 24.65 -2.64 -17.56
CA GLY A 249 24.76 -3.31 -18.86
C GLY A 249 24.53 -4.82 -18.82
N ASP A 250 24.92 -5.49 -17.73
CA ASP A 250 24.69 -6.93 -17.56
C ASP A 250 23.19 -7.21 -17.40
N LEU A 251 22.49 -6.38 -16.61
CA LEU A 251 21.04 -6.47 -16.43
C LEU A 251 20.29 -6.06 -17.70
N GLU A 252 20.79 -5.10 -18.48
CA GLU A 252 20.23 -4.73 -19.79
C GLU A 252 20.16 -5.94 -20.72
N ASP A 253 21.23 -6.70 -20.85
CA ASP A 253 21.28 -7.91 -21.70
C ASP A 253 20.27 -8.98 -21.25
N LEU A 254 20.16 -9.22 -19.95
CA LEU A 254 19.24 -10.21 -19.39
C LEU A 254 17.77 -9.79 -19.57
N ILE A 255 17.46 -8.51 -19.33
CA ILE A 255 16.12 -7.98 -19.57
C ILE A 255 15.79 -7.99 -21.06
N ALA A 256 16.75 -7.66 -21.94
CA ALA A 256 16.59 -7.73 -23.39
C ALA A 256 16.28 -9.16 -23.86
N TYR A 257 16.94 -10.17 -23.29
CA TYR A 257 16.62 -11.57 -23.56
C TYR A 257 15.19 -11.91 -23.15
N ALA A 258 14.73 -11.51 -21.95
CA ALA A 258 13.36 -11.74 -21.50
C ALA A 258 12.32 -11.08 -22.43
N VAL A 259 12.60 -9.84 -22.87
CA VAL A 259 11.78 -9.10 -23.84
C VAL A 259 11.73 -9.83 -25.18
N SER A 260 12.87 -10.22 -25.74
CA SER A 260 12.92 -10.96 -27.00
C SER A 260 12.18 -12.30 -26.91
N HIS A 261 12.33 -13.01 -25.78
CA HIS A 261 11.60 -14.24 -25.53
C HIS A 261 10.08 -14.02 -25.51
N VAL A 262 9.58 -13.00 -24.79
CA VAL A 262 8.13 -12.75 -24.73
C VAL A 262 7.56 -12.26 -26.07
N GLU A 263 8.32 -11.45 -26.81
CA GLU A 263 7.92 -11.00 -28.16
C GLU A 263 7.81 -12.19 -29.12
N ASP A 264 8.85 -13.02 -29.22
CA ASP A 264 8.81 -14.23 -30.06
C ASP A 264 7.73 -15.21 -29.63
N THR A 265 7.60 -15.47 -28.32
CA THR A 265 6.57 -16.39 -27.81
C THR A 265 5.17 -15.87 -28.15
N SER A 266 4.92 -14.58 -27.97
CA SER A 266 3.61 -13.99 -28.27
C SER A 266 3.28 -13.99 -29.78
N ALA A 267 4.28 -13.80 -30.64
CA ALA A 267 4.10 -13.72 -32.10
C ALA A 267 4.03 -15.10 -32.76
N ASN A 268 4.91 -16.02 -32.36
CA ASN A 268 5.18 -17.28 -33.07
C ASN A 268 4.78 -18.53 -32.27
N ARG A 269 4.70 -18.45 -30.92
CA ARG A 269 4.50 -19.61 -30.03
C ARG A 269 3.45 -19.34 -28.95
N LYS A 270 2.34 -18.68 -29.29
CA LYS A 270 1.33 -18.17 -28.33
C LYS A 270 0.78 -19.22 -27.34
N HIS A 271 0.75 -20.49 -27.75
CA HIS A 271 0.31 -21.61 -26.90
C HIS A 271 1.27 -21.90 -25.73
N GLU A 272 2.53 -21.45 -25.81
CA GLU A 272 3.54 -21.54 -24.75
C GLU A 272 3.43 -20.41 -23.71
N MET A 273 2.61 -19.38 -23.97
CA MET A 273 2.35 -18.31 -22.99
C MET A 273 1.68 -18.89 -21.75
N GLU A 274 2.11 -18.42 -20.59
CA GLU A 274 1.50 -18.77 -19.31
C GLU A 274 0.25 -17.93 -19.06
N PRO A 275 -0.75 -18.49 -18.35
CA PRO A 275 -1.96 -17.75 -17.98
C PRO A 275 -1.63 -16.55 -17.08
N PRO A 276 -2.43 -15.47 -17.11
CA PRO A 276 -2.16 -14.23 -16.39
C PRO A 276 -2.48 -14.32 -14.89
N ILE A 277 -1.77 -15.20 -14.17
CA ILE A 277 -2.02 -15.46 -12.74
C ILE A 277 -1.88 -14.20 -11.88
N GLY A 278 -1.04 -13.25 -12.29
CA GLY A 278 -0.88 -11.96 -11.62
C GLY A 278 -2.19 -11.20 -11.41
N VAL A 279 -3.16 -11.33 -12.34
CA VAL A 279 -4.49 -10.68 -12.25
C VAL A 279 -5.24 -11.12 -11.00
N LEU A 280 -5.09 -12.38 -10.56
CA LEU A 280 -5.76 -12.87 -9.35
C LEU A 280 -5.29 -12.15 -8.07
N THR A 281 -4.05 -11.65 -8.06
CA THR A 281 -3.49 -10.92 -6.91
C THR A 281 -4.16 -9.57 -6.68
N ALA A 282 -4.81 -9.01 -7.72
CA ALA A 282 -5.53 -7.75 -7.67
C ALA A 282 -6.88 -7.87 -6.94
N GLY A 283 -7.55 -9.02 -7.08
CA GLY A 283 -8.95 -9.24 -6.72
C GLY A 283 -9.22 -9.54 -5.24
N HIS A 284 -10.48 -9.90 -4.96
CA HIS A 284 -10.97 -10.20 -3.61
C HIS A 284 -10.12 -11.26 -2.91
N ARG A 285 -9.75 -11.00 -1.65
CA ARG A 285 -8.73 -11.76 -0.94
C ARG A 285 -9.10 -13.22 -0.72
N ASP A 286 -10.37 -13.52 -0.43
CA ASP A 286 -10.83 -14.91 -0.27
C ASP A 286 -10.91 -15.66 -1.60
N ARG A 287 -11.23 -14.99 -2.72
CA ARG A 287 -11.21 -15.62 -4.04
C ARG A 287 -9.77 -15.97 -4.42
N TRP A 288 -8.86 -15.04 -4.18
CA TRP A 288 -7.44 -15.29 -4.41
C TRP A 288 -6.89 -16.37 -3.48
N ALA A 289 -7.31 -16.42 -2.22
CA ALA A 289 -6.89 -17.47 -1.27
C ALA A 289 -7.23 -18.88 -1.77
N VAL A 290 -8.38 -19.08 -2.43
CA VAL A 290 -8.73 -20.37 -3.04
C VAL A 290 -7.77 -20.72 -4.19
N GLY A 291 -7.54 -19.78 -5.11
CA GLY A 291 -6.63 -19.99 -6.24
C GLY A 291 -5.19 -20.26 -5.80
N TYR A 292 -4.70 -19.46 -4.84
CA TYR A 292 -3.38 -19.64 -4.26
C TYR A 292 -3.26 -20.99 -3.52
N ALA A 293 -4.23 -21.37 -2.70
CA ALA A 293 -4.22 -22.64 -1.99
C ALA A 293 -4.19 -23.83 -2.95
N PHE A 294 -4.84 -23.75 -4.12
CA PHE A 294 -4.75 -24.77 -5.16
C PHE A 294 -3.36 -24.78 -5.82
N LEU A 295 -2.89 -23.63 -6.32
CA LEU A 295 -1.66 -23.53 -7.09
C LEU A 295 -0.39 -23.73 -6.25
N ALA A 296 -0.40 -23.38 -4.96
CA ALA A 296 0.76 -23.47 -4.07
C ALA A 296 0.95 -24.86 -3.43
N GLN A 297 0.06 -25.83 -3.68
CA GLN A 297 0.21 -27.21 -3.21
C GLN A 297 1.36 -27.91 -3.93
N SER A 298 2.54 -27.97 -3.31
CA SER A 298 3.77 -28.51 -3.94
C SER A 298 3.68 -29.97 -4.38
N LEU A 299 2.85 -30.79 -3.72
CA LEU A 299 2.64 -32.20 -4.10
C LEU A 299 1.80 -32.36 -5.37
N VAL A 300 0.95 -31.37 -5.69
CA VAL A 300 0.02 -31.42 -6.83
C VAL A 300 0.49 -30.51 -7.96
N ASN A 301 0.96 -29.31 -7.62
CA ASN A 301 1.37 -28.24 -8.52
C ASN A 301 2.81 -27.77 -8.22
N PRO A 302 3.83 -28.65 -8.32
CA PRO A 302 5.21 -28.32 -7.95
C PRO A 302 5.79 -27.15 -8.73
N ILE A 303 5.40 -26.99 -10.00
CA ILE A 303 5.86 -25.89 -10.88
C ILE A 303 5.35 -24.53 -10.36
N SER A 304 4.03 -24.41 -10.14
CA SER A 304 3.42 -23.20 -9.59
C SER A 304 3.91 -22.88 -8.17
N ALA A 305 4.04 -23.90 -7.33
CA ALA A 305 4.60 -23.74 -5.99
C ALA A 305 6.04 -23.20 -6.04
N GLY A 306 6.86 -23.69 -6.98
CA GLY A 306 8.19 -23.15 -7.25
C GLY A 306 8.15 -21.68 -7.66
N THR A 307 7.25 -21.30 -8.58
CA THR A 307 7.08 -19.90 -9.00
C THR A 307 6.70 -18.98 -7.82
N PHE A 308 5.77 -19.37 -6.96
CA PHE A 308 5.45 -18.57 -5.76
C PHE A 308 6.62 -18.45 -4.80
N GLU A 309 7.43 -19.49 -4.65
CA GLU A 309 8.65 -19.44 -3.83
C GLU A 309 9.66 -18.43 -4.39
N GLU A 310 9.85 -18.41 -5.71
CA GLU A 310 10.73 -17.43 -6.35
C GLU A 310 10.20 -16.00 -6.29
N VAL A 311 8.89 -15.80 -6.40
CA VAL A 311 8.24 -14.49 -6.17
C VAL A 311 8.41 -14.05 -4.72
N LYS A 312 8.27 -14.96 -3.74
CA LYS A 312 8.49 -14.66 -2.31
C LYS A 312 9.92 -14.19 -2.05
N LYS A 313 10.92 -14.89 -2.61
CA LYS A 313 12.35 -14.56 -2.45
C LYS A 313 12.80 -13.30 -3.19
N ALA A 314 12.12 -12.93 -4.27
CA ALA A 314 12.52 -11.80 -5.10
C ALA A 314 12.56 -10.48 -4.33
N ALA A 315 13.53 -9.63 -4.64
CA ALA A 315 13.69 -8.31 -4.02
C ALA A 315 12.44 -7.45 -4.16
N PHE A 316 11.98 -7.32 -5.40
CA PHE A 316 10.86 -6.52 -5.89
C PHE A 316 10.40 -7.10 -7.24
N VAL A 317 9.35 -6.52 -7.81
CA VAL A 317 8.92 -6.76 -9.18
C VAL A 317 9.18 -5.50 -10.02
N ILE A 318 9.60 -5.67 -11.27
CA ILE A 318 9.60 -4.62 -12.29
C ILE A 318 8.67 -5.05 -13.41
N SER A 319 7.65 -4.25 -13.69
CA SER A 319 6.66 -4.50 -14.74
C SER A 319 6.96 -3.58 -15.93
N LEU A 320 7.35 -4.17 -17.06
CA LEU A 320 7.52 -3.46 -18.32
C LEU A 320 6.19 -3.45 -19.05
N GLU A 321 5.63 -2.25 -19.25
CA GLU A 321 4.40 -2.07 -20.01
C GLU A 321 4.76 -1.96 -21.50
N ASP A 322 4.17 -2.80 -22.34
CA ASP A 322 4.14 -2.60 -23.80
C ASP A 322 3.01 -1.65 -24.24
N TYR A 323 2.32 -1.08 -23.26
CA TYR A 323 1.45 0.08 -23.34
C TYR A 323 2.24 1.35 -23.02
N TYR A 324 1.76 2.51 -23.47
CA TYR A 324 2.27 3.78 -22.95
C TYR A 324 1.19 4.83 -22.78
N CYS A 325 1.49 5.79 -21.90
CA CYS A 325 0.66 6.96 -21.65
C CYS A 325 1.41 8.22 -22.12
N PRO A 326 0.96 8.89 -23.20
CA PRO A 326 1.60 10.12 -23.65
C PRO A 326 1.31 11.25 -22.67
N LEU A 327 2.13 11.45 -21.64
CA LEU A 327 1.90 12.47 -20.60
C LEU A 327 1.73 13.89 -21.17
N GLU A 328 2.38 14.20 -22.29
CA GLU A 328 2.24 15.49 -23.00
C GLU A 328 0.81 15.72 -23.55
N ILE A 329 0.07 14.65 -23.80
CA ILE A 329 -1.30 14.68 -24.34
C ILE A 329 -2.33 14.32 -23.26
N GLY A 330 -2.10 13.22 -22.53
CA GLY A 330 -3.06 12.64 -21.60
C GLY A 330 -2.93 13.08 -20.14
N GLY A 331 -1.97 13.94 -19.83
CA GLY A 331 -1.78 14.45 -18.47
C GLY A 331 -1.45 13.36 -17.45
N HIS A 332 -1.32 13.75 -16.18
CA HIS A 332 -0.90 12.83 -15.11
C HIS A 332 -1.89 11.68 -14.84
N SER A 333 -3.18 11.86 -15.10
CA SER A 333 -4.22 10.86 -14.87
C SER A 333 -3.96 9.56 -15.66
N SER A 334 -3.48 9.67 -16.90
CA SER A 334 -3.14 8.52 -17.74
C SER A 334 -2.03 7.65 -17.10
N MET A 335 -0.95 8.29 -16.64
CA MET A 335 0.13 7.56 -15.95
C MET A 335 -0.32 7.00 -14.60
N GLN A 336 -1.14 7.74 -13.85
CA GLN A 336 -1.69 7.21 -12.59
C GLN A 336 -2.50 5.95 -12.84
N LYS A 337 -3.35 5.92 -13.87
CA LYS A 337 -4.10 4.72 -14.27
C LYS A 337 -3.16 3.55 -14.55
N LEU A 338 -2.13 3.77 -15.36
CA LEU A 338 -1.14 2.74 -15.69
C LEU A 338 -0.43 2.18 -14.46
N VAL A 339 0.04 3.04 -13.55
CA VAL A 339 0.77 2.60 -12.33
C VAL A 339 -0.16 1.90 -11.34
N LYS A 340 -1.37 2.43 -11.17
CA LYS A 340 -2.36 1.96 -10.19
C LYS A 340 -2.97 0.62 -10.59
N ALA A 341 -3.24 0.42 -11.88
CA ALA A 341 -4.06 -0.69 -12.35
C ALA A 341 -3.46 -1.48 -13.53
N GLY A 342 -2.43 -0.99 -14.21
CA GLY A 342 -1.93 -1.56 -15.47
C GLY A 342 -2.59 -0.95 -16.71
N GLY A 343 -2.03 -1.23 -17.90
CA GLY A 343 -2.60 -0.77 -19.17
C GLY A 343 -3.94 -1.41 -19.47
N ILE A 344 -4.04 -2.71 -19.13
CA ILE A 344 -5.29 -3.44 -18.94
C ILE A 344 -5.42 -3.68 -17.42
N PRO A 345 -6.56 -3.37 -16.77
CA PRO A 345 -6.74 -3.53 -15.33
C PRO A 345 -6.29 -4.90 -14.80
N GLY A 346 -5.46 -4.89 -13.77
CA GLY A 346 -4.91 -6.07 -13.08
C GLY A 346 -3.80 -6.81 -13.82
N HIS A 347 -3.66 -6.60 -15.13
CA HIS A 347 -2.65 -7.28 -15.93
C HIS A 347 -1.25 -6.72 -15.69
N ASN A 348 -0.27 -7.58 -15.94
CA ASN A 348 1.16 -7.32 -15.90
C ASN A 348 1.64 -6.80 -14.55
N ARG A 349 0.99 -7.24 -13.45
CA ARG A 349 1.28 -6.83 -12.08
C ARG A 349 1.22 -7.98 -11.09
N TRP A 350 1.86 -7.77 -9.95
CA TRP A 350 1.78 -8.63 -8.77
C TRP A 350 1.47 -7.75 -7.56
N PHE A 351 0.18 -7.57 -7.27
CA PHE A 351 -0.31 -6.61 -6.26
C PHE A 351 0.03 -7.04 -4.83
N ASP A 352 0.28 -8.32 -4.60
CA ASP A 352 0.74 -8.83 -3.32
C ASP A 352 2.19 -8.42 -3.01
N LYS A 353 2.99 -8.00 -4.00
CA LYS A 353 4.39 -7.64 -3.79
C LYS A 353 4.47 -6.22 -3.22
N HIS A 354 5.29 -6.04 -2.18
CA HIS A 354 5.43 -4.72 -1.56
C HIS A 354 5.99 -3.65 -2.50
N ILE A 355 6.97 -4.00 -3.34
CA ILE A 355 7.62 -3.06 -4.27
C ILE A 355 7.42 -3.58 -5.69
N ASN A 356 6.59 -2.87 -6.48
CA ASN A 356 6.31 -3.18 -7.88
C ASN A 356 6.52 -1.94 -8.76
N TYR A 357 7.67 -1.87 -9.45
CA TYR A 357 7.98 -0.77 -10.36
C TYR A 357 7.19 -0.91 -11.66
N THR A 358 6.75 0.23 -12.19
CA THR A 358 6.16 0.36 -13.54
C THR A 358 7.15 1.08 -14.42
N VAL A 359 7.49 0.52 -15.57
CA VAL A 359 8.22 1.27 -16.59
C VAL A 359 7.44 1.15 -17.89
N ASP A 360 6.90 2.26 -18.38
CA ASP A 360 6.29 2.28 -19.70
C ASP A 360 7.32 2.38 -20.83
N ARG A 361 6.87 2.23 -22.07
CA ARG A 361 7.74 2.31 -23.26
C ARG A 361 8.56 3.60 -23.34
N ASN A 362 7.99 4.73 -22.91
CA ASN A 362 8.63 6.05 -22.97
C ASN A 362 9.52 6.31 -21.75
N GLY A 363 9.65 5.32 -20.85
CA GLY A 363 10.41 5.42 -19.62
C GLY A 363 9.75 6.31 -18.57
N ASN A 364 8.43 6.45 -18.61
CA ASN A 364 7.68 6.91 -17.45
C ASN A 364 7.79 5.86 -16.36
N LEU A 365 8.32 6.28 -15.21
CA LEU A 365 8.53 5.44 -14.04
C LEU A 365 7.40 5.67 -13.04
N GLY A 366 6.91 4.57 -12.50
CA GLY A 366 5.92 4.56 -11.43
C GLY A 366 6.20 3.44 -10.45
N LEU A 367 5.48 3.46 -9.34
CA LEU A 367 5.47 2.34 -8.43
C LEU A 367 4.09 2.11 -7.83
N ASN A 368 3.71 0.84 -7.75
CA ASN A 368 2.63 0.30 -6.95
C ASN A 368 3.20 -0.54 -5.79
N GLY A 369 2.54 -0.58 -4.63
CA GLY A 369 2.99 -1.41 -3.53
C GLY A 369 1.94 -1.83 -2.53
N GLU A 370 2.06 -3.07 -2.06
CA GLU A 370 1.29 -3.62 -0.94
C GLU A 370 1.59 -2.83 0.35
N HIS A 371 0.57 -2.39 1.08
CA HIS A 371 0.71 -1.33 2.07
C HIS A 371 1.04 -1.83 3.50
N SER A 372 0.69 -3.05 3.86
CA SER A 372 0.87 -3.51 5.24
C SER A 372 2.30 -3.49 5.78
N PRO A 373 3.40 -3.68 5.00
CA PRO A 373 4.75 -3.82 5.56
C PRO A 373 5.36 -2.50 6.04
N ALA A 374 4.97 -1.38 5.42
CA ALA A 374 5.49 -0.05 5.69
C ALA A 374 4.50 1.06 5.32
N ASP A 375 4.59 2.20 6.00
CA ASP A 375 3.85 3.40 5.63
C ASP A 375 4.49 4.05 4.40
N ALA A 376 3.67 4.59 3.49
CA ALA A 376 4.10 5.07 2.17
C ALA A 376 5.28 6.07 2.17
N VAL A 377 5.53 6.77 3.28
CA VAL A 377 6.70 7.65 3.42
C VAL A 377 8.03 6.91 3.29
N VAL A 378 8.10 5.63 3.70
CA VAL A 378 9.35 4.86 3.68
C VAL A 378 9.65 4.34 2.27
N PRO A 379 8.70 3.71 1.55
CA PRO A 379 8.85 3.47 0.11
C PRO A 379 9.14 4.76 -0.67
N ALA A 380 8.48 5.90 -0.36
CA ALA A 380 8.77 7.19 -1.00
C ALA A 380 10.24 7.62 -0.90
N LYS A 381 10.95 7.24 0.17
CA LYS A 381 12.39 7.51 0.35
C LYS A 381 13.26 6.63 -0.54
N LEU A 382 12.91 5.37 -0.72
CA LEU A 382 13.54 4.50 -1.72
C LEU A 382 13.36 5.11 -3.12
N TYR A 383 12.18 5.61 -3.45
CA TYR A 383 11.92 6.23 -4.76
C TYR A 383 12.67 7.52 -4.99
N ASP A 384 12.68 8.42 -4.01
CA ASP A 384 13.48 9.64 -4.06
C ASP A 384 14.97 9.33 -4.24
N TYR A 385 15.49 8.31 -3.54
CA TYR A 385 16.87 7.85 -3.75
C TYR A 385 17.12 7.37 -5.18
N VAL A 386 16.29 6.45 -5.68
CA VAL A 386 16.42 5.91 -7.04
C VAL A 386 16.39 7.05 -8.05
N LEU A 387 15.37 7.91 -8.00
CA LEU A 387 15.21 9.02 -8.95
C LEU A 387 16.40 9.98 -8.94
N ARG A 388 16.88 10.37 -7.74
CA ARG A 388 18.06 11.23 -7.62
C ARG A 388 19.30 10.57 -8.23
N CYS A 389 19.50 9.27 -8.01
CA CYS A 389 20.62 8.54 -8.62
C CYS A 389 20.50 8.43 -10.15
N LEU A 390 19.28 8.36 -10.70
CA LEU A 390 19.08 8.31 -12.16
C LEU A 390 19.31 9.66 -12.83
N ILE A 391 18.97 10.74 -12.14
CA ILE A 391 19.03 12.12 -12.64
C ILE A 391 20.39 12.78 -12.41
N THR A 392 21.04 12.47 -11.29
CA THR A 392 22.26 13.15 -10.84
C THR A 392 23.49 12.36 -11.26
N ASP A 393 24.44 13.04 -11.91
CA ASP A 393 25.78 12.48 -12.13
C ASP A 393 26.56 12.57 -10.82
N ASN A 394 26.85 11.42 -10.18
CA ASN A 394 27.66 11.35 -8.97
C ASN A 394 28.88 10.45 -9.20
N LYS A 395 29.89 11.06 -9.81
CA LYS A 395 31.19 10.41 -10.11
C LYS A 395 31.90 9.88 -8.87
N GLU A 396 31.71 10.48 -7.69
CA GLU A 396 32.34 10.02 -6.45
C GLU A 396 31.79 8.69 -5.96
N LYS A 397 30.48 8.44 -6.18
CA LYS A 397 29.84 7.15 -5.88
C LYS A 397 29.80 6.20 -7.08
N GLY A 398 30.40 6.58 -8.21
CA GLY A 398 30.39 5.81 -9.45
C GLY A 398 29.04 5.73 -10.15
N TYR A 399 28.06 6.57 -9.77
CA TYR A 399 26.75 6.60 -10.43
C TYR A 399 26.79 7.54 -11.62
N MET A 400 26.61 6.98 -12.82
CA MET A 400 26.40 7.76 -14.04
C MET A 400 24.91 8.00 -14.24
N ALA A 401 24.52 9.24 -14.56
CA ALA A 401 23.14 9.56 -14.90
C ALA A 401 22.74 8.89 -16.23
N ILE A 402 21.47 8.44 -16.34
CA ILE A 402 20.92 7.87 -17.59
C ILE A 402 20.88 8.91 -18.73
N ARG A 403 21.02 10.21 -18.40
CA ARG A 403 20.98 11.32 -19.36
C ARG A 403 22.20 11.43 -20.28
N GLU A 404 23.31 10.77 -19.96
CA GLU A 404 24.48 10.81 -20.84
C GLU A 404 24.29 9.86 -22.03
N ASN A 405 24.40 10.41 -23.24
CA ASN A 405 24.32 9.69 -24.52
C ASN A 405 25.58 8.83 -24.74
N ARG A 406 25.83 7.88 -23.84
CA ARG A 406 26.89 6.90 -24.02
C ARG A 406 26.35 5.70 -24.77
N SER A 407 27.22 5.17 -25.62
CA SER A 407 27.06 3.83 -26.15
C SER A 407 27.12 2.84 -25.00
N SER A 408 25.96 2.48 -24.41
CA SER A 408 25.90 1.26 -23.62
C SER A 408 26.16 0.09 -24.58
N PRO A 409 27.06 -0.84 -24.26
CA PRO A 409 27.11 -2.11 -24.95
C PRO A 409 25.84 -2.89 -24.59
N SER A 410 24.71 -2.60 -25.23
CA SER A 410 23.53 -3.44 -25.13
C SER A 410 23.62 -4.57 -26.16
N ALA A 411 23.13 -5.76 -25.82
CA ALA A 411 23.01 -6.90 -26.73
C ALA A 411 22.31 -6.55 -28.05
N PHE A 412 21.49 -5.48 -28.10
CA PHE A 412 20.87 -4.99 -29.35
C PHE A 412 21.89 -4.43 -30.36
N ARG A 413 23.08 -4.01 -29.93
CA ARG A 413 24.10 -3.39 -30.80
C ARG A 413 25.15 -4.37 -31.30
N LYS A 414 25.30 -5.52 -30.66
CA LYS A 414 26.05 -6.63 -31.26
C LYS A 414 25.06 -7.40 -32.11
N GLY A 415 25.20 -7.33 -33.42
CA GLY A 415 24.59 -8.29 -34.36
C GLY A 415 25.13 -9.71 -34.17
N ASP A 416 25.47 -10.11 -32.94
CA ASP A 416 25.84 -11.46 -32.58
C ASP A 416 24.54 -12.27 -32.51
N SER A 417 24.46 -13.24 -33.40
CA SER A 417 23.45 -14.29 -33.52
C SER A 417 23.31 -15.20 -32.28
N ASN A 418 23.75 -14.76 -31.10
CA ASN A 418 23.83 -15.53 -29.86
C ASN A 418 22.67 -15.26 -28.87
N ILE A 419 21.71 -14.39 -29.20
CA ILE A 419 20.51 -14.14 -28.38
C ILE A 419 19.59 -15.40 -28.32
N ASN A 420 19.79 -16.38 -29.21
CA ASN A 420 18.89 -17.52 -29.36
C ASN A 420 19.07 -18.69 -28.37
N ASN A 421 19.98 -18.65 -27.38
CA ASN A 421 20.25 -19.82 -26.51
C ASN A 421 20.51 -19.47 -25.04
N GLY A 422 19.61 -18.73 -24.37
CA GLY A 422 19.59 -18.61 -22.90
C GLY A 422 20.96 -18.30 -22.29
N LEU A 423 21.52 -17.14 -22.64
CA LEU A 423 22.90 -16.72 -22.37
C LEU A 423 23.43 -17.16 -20.98
N ILE A 424 24.22 -18.24 -20.97
CA ILE A 424 25.22 -18.52 -19.94
C ILE A 424 26.52 -17.85 -20.43
N GLY A 425 26.61 -16.53 -20.22
CA GLY A 425 27.80 -15.74 -20.50
C GLY A 425 28.69 -15.58 -19.28
N LYS A 426 29.93 -15.10 -19.50
CA LYS A 426 30.76 -14.56 -18.42
C LYS A 426 30.55 -13.05 -18.32
N TYR A 427 29.96 -12.60 -17.23
CA TYR A 427 29.87 -11.17 -16.88
C TYR A 427 30.91 -10.87 -15.79
N ASN A 428 31.71 -9.84 -15.98
CA ASN A 428 32.86 -9.55 -15.11
C ASN A 428 33.82 -10.75 -14.91
N GLY A 429 33.94 -11.62 -15.93
CA GLY A 429 34.77 -12.84 -15.87
C GLY A 429 34.13 -14.03 -15.15
N ASP A 430 32.92 -13.87 -14.60
CA ASP A 430 32.20 -14.88 -13.83
C ASP A 430 30.96 -15.41 -14.55
N GLU A 431 30.62 -16.67 -14.27
CA GLU A 431 29.38 -17.27 -14.77
C GLU A 431 28.13 -16.64 -14.13
N VAL A 432 27.13 -16.40 -14.96
CA VAL A 432 25.82 -15.89 -14.54
C VAL A 432 24.75 -16.97 -14.69
N ILE A 433 23.79 -16.96 -13.76
CA ILE A 433 22.60 -17.80 -13.87
C ILE A 433 21.70 -17.18 -14.95
N GLY A 434 21.32 -17.95 -15.97
CA GLY A 434 20.47 -17.43 -17.05
C GLY A 434 19.10 -16.94 -16.55
N VAL A 435 18.42 -16.16 -17.39
CA VAL A 435 17.03 -15.76 -17.16
C VAL A 435 16.13 -17.01 -17.17
N GLU A 436 15.27 -17.12 -16.17
CA GLU A 436 14.31 -18.21 -16.04
C GLU A 436 12.88 -17.67 -16.26
N HIS A 437 12.18 -18.17 -17.29
CA HIS A 437 10.74 -17.94 -17.46
C HIS A 437 9.97 -18.82 -16.47
N LEU A 438 9.36 -18.18 -15.47
CA LEU A 438 8.60 -18.86 -14.44
C LEU A 438 7.25 -19.32 -14.98
N LYS A 439 6.86 -20.55 -14.63
CA LYS A 439 5.65 -21.21 -15.16
C LYS A 439 4.66 -21.54 -14.05
N PHE A 440 3.40 -21.76 -14.44
CA PHE A 440 2.33 -22.24 -13.57
C PHE A 440 1.83 -23.65 -13.97
N GLY A 441 2.51 -24.28 -14.92
CA GLY A 441 2.27 -25.67 -15.31
C GLY A 441 0.82 -25.95 -15.73
N PRO A 442 0.35 -27.20 -15.59
CA PRO A 442 -1.05 -27.55 -15.87
C PRO A 442 -2.03 -26.89 -14.91
N GLY A 443 -1.68 -26.74 -13.63
CA GLY A 443 -2.55 -26.14 -12.61
C GLY A 443 -2.94 -24.69 -12.92
N GLY A 444 -2.04 -23.90 -13.51
CA GLY A 444 -2.37 -22.54 -13.95
C GLY A 444 -3.45 -22.49 -15.03
N ARG A 445 -3.61 -23.56 -15.81
CA ARG A 445 -4.61 -23.70 -16.87
C ARG A 445 -5.84 -24.50 -16.42
N ASP A 446 -5.95 -24.78 -15.12
CA ASP A 446 -7.07 -25.51 -14.56
C ASP A 446 -8.39 -24.72 -14.73
N PRO A 447 -9.53 -25.39 -15.01
CA PRO A 447 -10.83 -24.73 -15.14
C PRO A 447 -11.23 -23.88 -13.92
N LEU A 448 -10.84 -24.29 -12.70
CA LEU A 448 -11.05 -23.49 -11.49
C LEU A 448 -10.33 -22.15 -11.59
N ILE A 449 -9.05 -22.17 -11.98
CA ILE A 449 -8.23 -20.95 -12.10
C ILE A 449 -8.78 -20.03 -13.18
N ASN A 450 -9.20 -20.58 -14.32
CA ASN A 450 -9.83 -19.79 -15.38
C ASN A 450 -11.14 -19.14 -14.90
N LYS A 451 -11.97 -19.86 -14.13
CA LYS A 451 -13.18 -19.30 -13.52
C LYS A 451 -12.85 -18.14 -12.58
N LEU A 452 -11.92 -18.32 -11.65
CA LEU A 452 -11.52 -17.28 -10.70
C LEU A 452 -10.92 -16.05 -11.42
N PHE A 453 -10.21 -16.28 -12.52
CA PHE A 453 -9.67 -15.22 -13.36
C PHE A 453 -10.77 -14.38 -13.99
N LEU A 454 -11.77 -14.99 -14.62
CA LEU A 454 -12.88 -14.27 -15.26
C LEU A 454 -13.68 -13.45 -14.24
N GLU A 455 -14.01 -14.04 -13.09
CA GLU A 455 -14.71 -13.31 -12.00
C GLU A 455 -13.87 -12.15 -11.45
N THR A 456 -12.56 -12.36 -11.28
CA THR A 456 -11.67 -11.29 -10.83
C THR A 456 -11.56 -10.18 -11.86
N LYS A 457 -11.48 -10.53 -13.15
CA LYS A 457 -11.39 -9.56 -14.23
C LYS A 457 -12.61 -8.64 -14.27
N GLU A 458 -13.81 -9.18 -14.17
CA GLU A 458 -15.05 -8.38 -14.12
C GLU A 458 -15.07 -7.44 -12.90
N GLU A 459 -14.64 -7.94 -11.74
CA GLU A 459 -14.55 -7.16 -10.49
C GLU A 459 -13.57 -5.99 -10.60
N ILE A 460 -12.35 -6.22 -11.10
CA ILE A 460 -11.34 -5.18 -11.21
C ILE A 460 -11.65 -4.15 -12.29
N GLU A 461 -12.29 -4.55 -13.39
CA GLU A 461 -12.75 -3.63 -14.43
C GLU A 461 -13.75 -2.64 -13.83
N LYS A 462 -14.74 -3.14 -13.08
CA LYS A 462 -15.69 -2.28 -12.35
C LYS A 462 -15.01 -1.33 -11.36
N ILE A 463 -14.06 -1.83 -10.55
CA ILE A 463 -13.33 -0.99 -9.59
C ILE A 463 -12.56 0.12 -10.31
N CYS A 464 -11.92 -0.20 -11.43
CA CYS A 464 -11.15 0.80 -12.19
C CYS A 464 -12.06 1.82 -12.87
N ASP A 465 -13.21 1.41 -13.40
CA ASP A 465 -14.20 2.30 -14.02
C ASP A 465 -14.85 3.26 -13.01
N GLU A 466 -15.02 2.82 -11.77
CA GLU A 466 -15.53 3.66 -10.66
C GLU A 466 -14.43 4.52 -10.00
N SER A 467 -13.16 4.38 -10.40
CA SER A 467 -12.04 5.04 -9.75
C SER A 467 -11.42 6.16 -10.59
N LEU A 468 -11.82 7.40 -10.31
CA LEU A 468 -11.24 8.60 -10.91
C LEU A 468 -9.96 9.04 -10.17
N SER A 469 -8.94 9.48 -10.91
CA SER A 469 -7.73 10.08 -10.33
C SER A 469 -7.27 11.26 -11.18
N GLU A 470 -7.02 12.39 -10.53
CA GLU A 470 -6.65 13.65 -11.18
C GLU A 470 -5.55 14.34 -10.36
N THR A 471 -4.60 14.96 -11.05
CA THR A 471 -3.55 15.78 -10.43
C THR A 471 -3.80 17.24 -10.72
N PHE A 472 -3.76 18.06 -9.67
CA PHE A 472 -3.79 19.51 -9.79
C PHE A 472 -2.49 20.14 -9.31
N ASP A 473 -1.73 20.68 -10.27
CA ASP A 473 -0.47 21.36 -10.04
C ASP A 473 -0.68 22.86 -9.80
N PHE A 474 -0.82 23.24 -8.53
CA PHE A 474 -0.99 24.66 -8.17
C PHE A 474 0.34 25.43 -8.21
N LYS A 475 0.52 26.31 -9.21
CA LYS A 475 1.75 27.10 -9.40
C LYS A 475 1.72 28.53 -8.84
N GLY A 476 0.60 28.97 -8.27
CA GLY A 476 0.42 30.37 -7.84
C GLY A 476 1.27 30.77 -6.62
N PHE A 477 1.39 29.87 -5.64
CA PHE A 477 2.23 30.04 -4.46
C PHE A 477 2.49 28.68 -3.79
N GLY A 478 3.37 28.66 -2.79
CA GLY A 478 3.66 27.46 -2.00
C GLY A 478 3.88 27.76 -0.53
N GLY A 479 4.52 26.82 0.18
CA GLY A 479 4.71 26.87 1.62
C GLY A 479 5.39 28.15 2.14
N SER A 480 6.33 28.73 1.37
CA SER A 480 7.00 29.98 1.76
C SER A 480 6.05 31.17 1.85
N THR A 481 5.05 31.25 0.97
CA THR A 481 4.01 32.29 1.01
C THR A 481 3.01 32.00 2.14
N ILE A 482 2.56 30.75 2.28
CA ILE A 482 1.60 30.36 3.32
C ILE A 482 2.16 30.67 4.72
N LYS A 483 3.45 30.39 4.95
CA LYS A 483 4.12 30.71 6.23
C LYS A 483 4.11 32.20 6.58
N LYS A 484 4.07 33.11 5.59
CA LYS A 484 3.94 34.56 5.84
C LYS A 484 2.55 34.92 6.41
N LEU A 485 1.54 34.09 6.16
CA LEU A 485 0.20 34.19 6.77
C LEU A 485 0.16 33.61 8.19
N LYS A 486 1.30 33.20 8.77
CA LYS A 486 1.40 32.58 10.11
C LYS A 486 0.56 31.30 10.26
N VAL A 487 0.31 30.60 9.15
CA VAL A 487 -0.41 29.33 9.08
C VAL A 487 0.54 28.22 8.62
N SER A 488 0.37 27.00 9.14
CA SER A 488 1.10 25.83 8.66
C SER A 488 0.69 25.50 7.21
N PRO A 489 1.64 25.24 6.29
CA PRO A 489 1.30 24.81 4.92
C PRO A 489 0.36 23.61 4.88
N ASP A 490 0.57 22.65 5.77
CA ASP A 490 -0.23 21.43 5.89
C ASP A 490 -1.68 21.75 6.31
N SER A 491 -1.84 22.51 7.40
CA SER A 491 -3.16 22.96 7.86
C SER A 491 -3.88 23.81 6.82
N PHE A 492 -3.15 24.65 6.07
CA PHE A 492 -3.73 25.46 5.00
C PHE A 492 -4.35 24.58 3.91
N VAL A 493 -3.63 23.54 3.47
CA VAL A 493 -4.12 22.60 2.46
C VAL A 493 -5.30 21.79 3.00
N GLN A 494 -5.25 21.35 4.26
CA GLN A 494 -6.38 20.66 4.91
C GLN A 494 -7.63 21.56 4.98
N MET A 495 -7.49 22.85 5.33
CA MET A 495 -8.62 23.78 5.33
C MET A 495 -9.13 24.09 3.92
N ALA A 496 -8.26 24.14 2.92
CA ALA A 496 -8.66 24.26 1.52
C ALA A 496 -9.45 23.03 1.05
N LEU A 497 -9.08 21.83 1.50
CA LEU A 497 -9.82 20.59 1.23
C LEU A 497 -11.22 20.62 1.88
N GLN A 498 -11.31 20.99 3.16
CA GLN A 498 -12.59 21.16 3.86
C GLN A 498 -13.50 22.17 3.14
N LEU A 499 -12.97 23.33 2.75
CA LEU A 499 -13.72 24.36 2.04
C LEU A 499 -14.18 23.88 0.66
N SER A 500 -13.33 23.15 -0.06
CA SER A 500 -13.67 22.61 -1.37
C SER A 500 -14.83 21.62 -1.29
N TYR A 501 -14.80 20.72 -0.31
CA TYR A 501 -15.89 19.79 -0.05
C TYR A 501 -17.19 20.55 0.29
N TYR A 502 -17.13 21.49 1.23
CA TYR A 502 -18.28 22.29 1.63
C TYR A 502 -18.88 23.10 0.47
N LYS A 503 -18.05 23.64 -0.42
CA LYS A 503 -18.51 24.37 -1.61
C LYS A 503 -19.31 23.49 -2.57
N ILE A 504 -18.97 22.21 -2.69
CA ILE A 504 -19.64 21.27 -3.61
C ILE A 504 -20.90 20.71 -2.95
N HIS A 505 -20.79 20.21 -1.72
CA HIS A 505 -21.83 19.41 -1.07
C HIS A 505 -22.73 20.19 -0.11
N LYS A 506 -22.34 21.40 0.29
CA LYS A 506 -23.03 22.23 1.31
C LYS A 506 -23.13 21.57 2.69
N GLU A 507 -22.23 20.63 2.96
CA GLU A 507 -22.09 19.94 4.23
C GLU A 507 -20.60 19.74 4.54
N VAL A 508 -20.28 19.41 5.79
CA VAL A 508 -18.92 19.02 6.20
C VAL A 508 -18.82 17.50 6.24
N ALA A 509 -17.60 16.96 6.06
CA ALA A 509 -17.37 15.51 6.04
C ALA A 509 -16.28 15.09 7.05
N PRO A 510 -16.47 13.95 7.75
CA PRO A 510 -15.40 13.31 8.51
C PRO A 510 -14.17 13.14 7.63
N THR A 511 -13.02 13.61 8.10
CA THR A 511 -11.79 13.65 7.30
C THR A 511 -10.65 13.01 8.05
N TYR A 512 -10.08 11.97 7.45
CA TYR A 512 -8.89 11.28 7.92
C TYR A 512 -7.64 11.92 7.31
N GLU A 513 -6.65 12.18 8.14
CA GLU A 513 -5.28 12.46 7.73
C GLU A 513 -4.32 11.60 8.57
N SER A 514 -3.23 11.12 7.96
CA SER A 514 -2.29 10.23 8.62
C SER A 514 -1.23 11.03 9.41
N ALA A 515 -1.07 10.74 10.70
CA ALA A 515 0.05 11.20 11.50
C ALA A 515 1.03 10.05 11.77
N SER A 516 2.30 10.25 11.43
CA SER A 516 3.35 9.30 11.80
C SER A 516 3.56 9.27 13.32
N THR A 517 3.64 8.06 13.88
CA THR A 517 4.01 7.81 15.28
C THR A 517 5.41 7.23 15.40
N ARG A 518 6.25 7.36 14.35
CA ARG A 518 7.64 6.86 14.34
C ARG A 518 8.54 7.47 15.42
N MET A 519 8.08 8.46 16.21
CA MET A 519 8.79 8.87 17.43
C MET A 519 8.88 7.75 18.49
N TYR A 520 8.06 6.71 18.35
CA TYR A 520 8.02 5.52 19.20
C TYR A 520 8.62 4.32 18.47
N SER A 521 9.15 3.36 19.23
CA SER A 521 9.64 2.09 18.70
C SER A 521 8.52 1.39 17.93
N HIS A 522 8.78 1.02 16.68
CA HIS A 522 7.84 0.36 15.77
C HIS A 522 6.54 1.15 15.48
N GLY A 523 6.53 2.46 15.78
CA GLY A 523 5.41 3.34 15.48
C GLY A 523 5.07 3.37 13.98
N ARG A 524 3.76 3.30 13.71
CA ARG A 524 3.15 3.40 12.38
C ARG A 524 2.41 4.74 12.27
N THR A 525 1.09 4.71 12.39
CA THR A 525 0.22 5.85 12.15
C THR A 525 -0.83 6.03 13.24
N GLU A 526 -1.22 7.28 13.50
CA GLU A 526 -2.44 7.68 14.18
C GLU A 526 -3.29 8.54 13.22
N THR A 527 -4.59 8.70 13.50
CA THR A 527 -5.50 9.55 12.74
C THR A 527 -5.46 11.00 13.25
N ILE A 528 -5.30 11.93 12.33
CA ILE A 528 -5.67 13.34 12.48
C ILE A 528 -7.10 13.47 11.95
N ARG A 529 -8.03 13.85 12.82
CA ARG A 529 -9.40 14.22 12.41
C ARG A 529 -9.39 15.69 12.01
N SER A 530 -9.21 15.98 10.71
CA SER A 530 -9.03 17.36 10.20
C SER A 530 -10.29 18.22 10.35
N LEU A 531 -11.46 17.60 10.33
CA LEU A 531 -12.73 18.29 10.60
C LEU A 531 -12.86 18.55 12.10
N THR A 532 -12.72 19.82 12.49
CA THR A 532 -13.00 20.30 13.85
C THR A 532 -14.08 21.38 13.83
N ASN A 533 -14.61 21.76 15.00
CA ASN A 533 -15.53 22.90 15.11
C ASN A 533 -14.93 24.20 14.53
N GLU A 534 -13.64 24.42 14.71
CA GLU A 534 -12.90 25.55 14.15
C GLU A 534 -12.79 25.47 12.63
N ALA A 535 -12.53 24.29 12.07
CA ALA A 535 -12.54 24.07 10.63
C ALA A 535 -13.92 24.32 10.02
N LYS A 536 -14.99 23.80 10.65
CA LYS A 536 -16.39 24.04 10.25
C LYS A 536 -16.72 25.53 10.22
N ARG A 537 -16.40 26.24 11.30
CA ARG A 537 -16.60 27.70 11.39
C ARG A 537 -15.83 28.47 10.31
N PHE A 538 -14.58 28.07 10.03
CA PHE A 538 -13.80 28.67 8.95
C PHE A 538 -14.47 28.48 7.59
N VAL A 539 -14.88 27.25 7.24
CA VAL A 539 -15.45 26.99 5.91
C VAL A 539 -16.79 27.68 5.72
N GLU A 540 -17.63 27.76 6.76
CA GLU A 540 -18.89 28.50 6.74
C GLU A 540 -18.66 30.00 6.54
N ASN A 541 -17.75 30.61 7.32
CA ASN A 541 -17.40 32.02 7.19
C ASN A 541 -16.82 32.34 5.81
N MET A 542 -15.89 31.52 5.33
CA MET A 542 -15.26 31.71 4.02
C MET A 542 -16.26 31.52 2.89
N TYR A 543 -17.17 30.53 3.00
CA TYR A 543 -18.23 30.31 2.02
C TYR A 543 -19.20 31.50 1.93
N ASN A 544 -19.62 32.05 3.08
CA ASN A 544 -20.49 33.22 3.13
C ASN A 544 -19.79 34.47 2.57
N TYR A 545 -18.53 34.69 2.93
CA TYR A 545 -17.72 35.79 2.39
C TYR A 545 -17.63 35.73 0.85
N LEU A 546 -17.35 34.56 0.29
CA LEU A 546 -17.28 34.36 -1.17
C LEU A 546 -18.64 34.56 -1.88
N GLY A 547 -19.76 34.48 -1.16
CA GLY A 547 -21.10 34.74 -1.68
C GLY A 547 -21.57 36.20 -1.55
N GLY A 548 -20.82 37.04 -0.82
CA GLY A 548 -21.16 38.44 -0.58
C GLY A 548 -20.93 39.35 -1.79
N LYS A 549 -21.74 40.42 -1.91
CA LYS A 549 -21.61 41.43 -3.00
C LYS A 549 -20.69 42.61 -2.64
N ARG A 550 -20.30 42.76 -1.38
CA ARG A 550 -19.41 43.82 -0.89
C ARG A 550 -18.43 43.24 0.11
N GLU A 551 -17.16 43.58 -0.05
CA GLU A 551 -16.08 43.17 0.85
C GLU A 551 -15.88 44.28 1.89
N SER A 552 -16.35 44.06 3.13
CA SER A 552 -15.99 44.92 4.26
C SER A 552 -14.69 44.44 4.91
N GLY A 553 -13.90 45.36 5.47
CA GLY A 553 -12.70 44.99 6.23
C GLY A 553 -13.00 44.13 7.47
N GLU A 554 -14.21 44.22 8.00
CA GLU A 554 -14.70 43.40 9.12
C GLU A 554 -14.89 41.94 8.71
N GLU A 555 -15.54 41.68 7.56
CA GLU A 555 -15.73 40.32 7.04
C GLU A 555 -14.40 39.63 6.73
N ILE A 556 -13.45 40.34 6.11
CA ILE A 556 -12.10 39.84 5.84
C ILE A 556 -11.41 39.43 7.15
N SER A 557 -11.54 40.27 8.18
CA SER A 557 -10.94 40.02 9.50
C SER A 557 -11.54 38.78 10.17
N ILE A 558 -12.85 38.58 10.07
CA ILE A 558 -13.56 37.39 10.60
C ILE A 558 -13.08 36.12 9.90
N VAL A 559 -13.01 36.12 8.56
CA VAL A 559 -12.55 34.97 7.78
C VAL A 559 -11.11 34.64 8.14
N TYR A 560 -10.20 35.63 8.11
CA TYR A 560 -8.80 35.42 8.43
C TYR A 560 -8.61 34.89 9.86
N LYS A 561 -9.34 35.45 10.84
CA LYS A 561 -9.30 34.98 12.23
C LYS A 561 -9.78 33.52 12.35
N SER A 562 -10.86 33.16 11.66
CA SER A 562 -11.36 31.78 11.67
C SER A 562 -10.39 30.80 11.02
N LEU A 563 -9.68 31.20 9.95
CA LEU A 563 -8.60 30.41 9.35
C LEU A 563 -7.45 30.19 10.34
N GLU A 564 -6.99 31.24 11.03
CA GLU A 564 -5.93 31.12 12.03
C GLU A 564 -6.32 30.16 13.15
N ASP A 565 -7.55 30.24 13.65
CA ASP A 565 -8.04 29.40 14.73
C ASP A 565 -8.16 27.94 14.28
N ALA A 566 -8.69 27.70 13.08
CA ALA A 566 -8.77 26.36 12.48
C ALA A 566 -7.37 25.75 12.27
N ALA A 567 -6.43 26.54 11.75
CA ALA A 567 -5.05 26.10 11.57
C ALA A 567 -4.35 25.77 12.89
N LYS A 568 -4.51 26.62 13.92
CA LYS A 568 -3.95 26.36 15.26
C LYS A 568 -4.53 25.10 15.89
N LYS A 569 -5.84 24.87 15.71
CA LYS A 569 -6.49 23.64 16.17
C LYS A 569 -5.93 22.43 15.43
N HIS A 570 -5.86 22.49 14.10
CA HIS A 570 -5.31 21.41 13.28
C HIS A 570 -3.90 21.02 13.73
N VAL A 571 -2.97 21.98 13.85
CA VAL A 571 -1.62 21.74 14.39
C VAL A 571 -1.65 21.07 15.77
N THR A 572 -2.58 21.46 16.64
CA THR A 572 -2.74 20.85 17.98
C THR A 572 -3.18 19.39 17.87
N VAL A 573 -4.15 19.08 17.02
CA VAL A 573 -4.63 17.71 16.78
C VAL A 573 -3.52 16.87 16.15
N SER A 574 -2.83 17.38 15.13
CA SER A 574 -1.70 16.71 14.47
C SER A 574 -0.57 16.39 15.44
N ARG A 575 -0.23 17.34 16.31
CA ARG A 575 0.79 17.11 17.36
C ARG A 575 0.37 16.03 18.35
N LEU A 576 -0.90 16.04 18.80
CA LEU A 576 -1.41 15.01 19.70
C LEU A 576 -1.37 13.63 19.04
N ALA A 577 -1.81 13.53 17.79
CA ALA A 577 -1.77 12.28 17.03
C ALA A 577 -0.33 11.74 16.90
N ALA A 578 0.63 12.58 16.49
CA ALA A 578 2.03 12.21 16.40
C ALA A 578 2.64 11.78 17.75
N GLN A 579 2.18 12.36 18.86
CA GLN A 579 2.56 12.01 20.24
C GLN A 579 1.85 10.74 20.77
N GLY A 580 1.15 9.97 19.92
CA GLY A 580 0.40 8.79 20.35
C GLY A 580 -0.77 9.13 21.29
N MET A 581 -1.23 10.38 21.27
CA MET A 581 -2.34 10.90 22.07
C MET A 581 -3.58 11.21 21.21
N GLY A 582 -3.64 10.63 20.01
CA GLY A 582 -4.87 10.57 19.21
C GLY A 582 -5.91 9.64 19.83
N ILE A 583 -7.07 9.54 19.19
CA ILE A 583 -8.21 8.82 19.74
C ILE A 583 -8.57 7.55 18.96
N ASP A 584 -8.33 7.53 17.65
CA ASP A 584 -8.82 6.46 16.78
C ASP A 584 -8.14 5.13 17.07
N ARG A 585 -6.80 5.10 17.17
CA ARG A 585 -6.11 3.86 17.54
C ARG A 585 -6.47 3.41 18.95
N HIS A 586 -6.66 4.35 19.88
CA HIS A 586 -7.02 3.99 21.25
C HIS A 586 -8.42 3.38 21.34
N LEU A 587 -9.42 3.95 20.67
CA LEU A 587 -10.77 3.38 20.57
C LEU A 587 -10.74 1.99 19.93
N LEU A 588 -9.94 1.79 18.88
CA LEU A 588 -9.71 0.46 18.30
C LEU A 588 -9.09 -0.52 19.31
N GLY A 589 -8.08 -0.06 20.08
CA GLY A 589 -7.46 -0.84 21.14
C GLY A 589 -8.44 -1.28 22.23
N LEU A 590 -9.35 -0.39 22.65
CA LEU A 590 -10.42 -0.72 23.61
C LEU A 590 -11.39 -1.76 23.03
N ARG A 591 -11.77 -1.61 21.75
CA ARG A 591 -12.62 -2.61 21.06
C ARG A 591 -11.95 -3.97 21.00
N PHE A 592 -10.65 -4.04 20.73
CA PHE A 592 -9.90 -5.30 20.75
C PHE A 592 -9.66 -5.84 22.16
N ALA A 593 -9.53 -4.98 23.16
CA ALA A 593 -9.50 -5.43 24.55
C ALA A 593 -10.82 -6.12 24.96
N TYR A 594 -11.95 -5.71 24.37
CA TYR A 594 -13.23 -6.40 24.56
C TYR A 594 -13.32 -7.70 23.74
N THR A 595 -13.03 -7.64 22.44
CA THR A 595 -13.29 -8.74 21.50
C THR A 595 -12.21 -9.82 21.45
N LYS A 596 -10.95 -9.49 21.77
CA LYS A 596 -9.79 -10.40 21.64
C LYS A 596 -9.20 -10.84 22.98
N LEU A 597 -9.42 -10.11 24.07
CA LEU A 597 -8.83 -10.42 25.37
C LEU A 597 -9.85 -11.01 26.34
N ALA A 598 -9.42 -12.02 27.09
CA ALA A 598 -10.20 -12.53 28.21
C ALA A 598 -10.33 -11.47 29.32
N PRO A 599 -11.43 -11.49 30.09
CA PRO A 599 -11.54 -10.71 31.33
C PRO A 599 -10.38 -10.98 32.28
N LEU A 600 -9.96 -9.95 33.01
CA LEU A 600 -8.95 -10.09 34.04
C LEU A 600 -9.49 -10.85 35.24
N ALA A 601 -8.60 -11.45 36.03
CA ALA A 601 -8.99 -12.11 37.28
C ALA A 601 -9.70 -11.12 38.22
N GLY A 602 -10.89 -11.50 38.70
CA GLY A 602 -11.73 -10.65 39.57
C GLY A 602 -12.50 -9.55 38.85
N GLU A 603 -12.44 -9.49 37.52
CA GLU A 603 -13.23 -8.57 36.72
C GLU A 603 -14.72 -8.99 36.71
N PRO A 604 -15.67 -8.08 36.98
CA PRO A 604 -17.09 -8.40 36.90
C PRO A 604 -17.51 -8.62 35.45
N ARG A 605 -18.60 -9.38 35.26
CA ARG A 605 -19.22 -9.51 33.93
C ARG A 605 -19.78 -8.16 33.51
N ILE A 606 -19.26 -7.63 32.41
CA ILE A 606 -19.75 -6.41 31.77
C ILE A 606 -21.06 -6.68 31.02
N ASP A 607 -21.91 -5.66 30.96
CA ASP A 607 -23.09 -5.65 30.10
C ASP A 607 -22.68 -5.39 28.65
N ASP A 608 -22.78 -6.43 27.82
CA ASP A 608 -22.42 -6.41 26.40
C ASP A 608 -23.20 -5.33 25.62
N THR A 609 -24.42 -4.99 26.05
CA THR A 609 -25.24 -3.98 25.37
C THR A 609 -24.65 -2.57 25.48
N ILE A 610 -23.92 -2.26 26.55
CA ILE A 610 -23.21 -0.98 26.70
C ILE A 610 -22.06 -0.90 25.68
N VAL A 611 -21.35 -2.01 25.50
CA VAL A 611 -20.20 -2.10 24.58
C VAL A 611 -20.66 -2.05 23.13
N GLU A 612 -21.68 -2.82 22.79
CA GLU A 612 -22.26 -2.87 21.44
C GLU A 612 -22.83 -1.51 21.04
N LYS A 613 -23.54 -0.83 21.92
CA LYS A 613 -24.03 0.54 21.64
C LYS A 613 -22.89 1.52 21.40
N PHE A 614 -21.80 1.42 22.16
CA PHE A 614 -20.67 2.34 22.01
C PHE A 614 -19.86 2.09 20.73
N PHE A 615 -19.55 0.84 20.38
CA PHE A 615 -18.70 0.53 19.22
C PHE A 615 -19.45 0.24 17.91
N ASN A 616 -20.75 -0.06 17.96
CA ASN A 616 -21.53 -0.47 16.78
C ASN A 616 -22.77 0.41 16.51
N SER A 617 -23.01 1.51 17.26
CA SER A 617 -24.12 2.39 16.87
C SER A 617 -23.75 3.19 15.62
N THR A 618 -24.61 3.12 14.60
CA THR A 618 -24.53 3.90 13.35
C THR A 618 -24.47 5.41 13.60
N GLU A 619 -25.04 5.86 14.72
CA GLU A 619 -25.11 7.27 15.12
C GLU A 619 -23.82 7.77 15.81
N SER A 620 -22.99 6.86 16.34
CA SER A 620 -21.74 7.22 17.00
C SER A 620 -20.56 7.37 16.01
N GLY A 621 -20.69 6.90 14.77
CA GLY A 621 -19.61 7.00 13.79
C GLY A 621 -18.40 6.11 14.11
N VAL A 622 -18.56 5.11 14.99
CA VAL A 622 -17.56 4.06 15.19
C VAL A 622 -17.77 2.96 14.15
N TRP A 623 -16.71 2.74 13.36
CA TRP A 623 -16.53 1.68 12.36
C TRP A 623 -17.44 0.45 12.51
N LEU A 624 -18.35 0.22 11.57
CA LEU A 624 -19.09 -1.03 11.45
C LEU A 624 -18.32 -2.00 10.53
N PRO A 625 -18.05 -3.25 10.96
CA PRO A 625 -17.78 -4.32 10.02
C PRO A 625 -19.03 -4.56 9.17
N ASP A 626 -18.85 -4.75 7.88
CA ASP A 626 -19.92 -5.02 6.94
C ASP A 626 -20.38 -6.49 7.08
N ASP A 627 -21.53 -6.69 7.73
CA ASP A 627 -22.15 -8.02 7.97
C ASP A 627 -22.55 -8.75 6.67
N SER A 628 -22.58 -8.05 5.52
CA SER A 628 -22.90 -8.66 4.22
C SER A 628 -21.85 -9.66 3.73
N LYS A 629 -20.65 -9.65 4.31
CA LYS A 629 -19.51 -10.50 3.86
C LYS A 629 -19.55 -11.93 4.43
N GLN A 630 -20.36 -12.20 5.45
CA GLN A 630 -20.54 -13.54 6.02
C GLN A 630 -21.36 -14.46 5.09
N LEU A 631 -22.20 -13.90 4.21
CA LEU A 631 -23.02 -14.66 3.27
C LEU A 631 -22.18 -15.37 2.20
N LEU A 632 -21.19 -14.67 1.62
CA LEU A 632 -20.30 -15.22 0.59
C LEU A 632 -19.46 -16.40 1.13
N TRP A 633 -19.07 -16.34 2.41
CA TRP A 633 -18.35 -17.41 3.08
C TRP A 633 -19.21 -18.69 3.23
N ASN A 634 -20.49 -18.55 3.58
CA ASN A 634 -21.40 -19.70 3.67
C ASN A 634 -21.63 -20.34 2.30
N GLU A 635 -21.79 -19.54 1.25
CA GLU A 635 -21.98 -20.04 -0.13
C GLU A 635 -20.73 -20.76 -0.67
N LEU A 636 -19.53 -20.22 -0.42
CA LEU A 636 -18.26 -20.84 -0.83
C LEU A 636 -17.89 -22.08 0.01
N HIS A 637 -18.21 -22.07 1.31
CA HIS A 637 -18.01 -23.22 2.19
C HIS A 637 -18.95 -24.38 1.81
N ASP A 638 -20.19 -24.08 1.42
CA ASP A 638 -21.14 -25.07 0.89
C ASP A 638 -20.72 -25.59 -0.49
N TYR A 639 -20.12 -24.76 -1.35
CA TYR A 639 -19.52 -25.20 -2.61
C TYR A 639 -18.35 -26.16 -2.38
N ALA A 640 -17.46 -25.86 -1.43
CA ALA A 640 -16.33 -26.72 -1.08
C ALA A 640 -16.77 -28.06 -0.44
N LYS A 641 -17.83 -28.06 0.38
CA LYS A 641 -18.43 -29.28 0.94
C LYS A 641 -19.10 -30.15 -0.12
N LYS A 642 -19.83 -29.55 -1.06
CA LYS A 642 -20.52 -30.27 -2.15
C LYS A 642 -19.53 -30.97 -3.08
N ASN A 643 -18.37 -30.37 -3.35
CA ASN A 643 -17.34 -31.01 -4.19
C ASN A 643 -16.55 -32.10 -3.44
N LYS A 644 -16.25 -31.94 -2.14
CA LYS A 644 -15.66 -33.01 -1.31
C LYS A 644 -16.58 -34.22 -1.11
N ALA A 645 -17.91 -34.04 -1.18
CA ALA A 645 -18.87 -35.14 -1.14
C ALA A 645 -18.96 -35.87 -2.50
N ARG A 646 -18.69 -35.17 -3.60
CA ARG A 646 -18.67 -35.73 -4.95
C ARG A 646 -17.43 -36.61 -5.18
N ASP A 647 -16.27 -36.19 -4.68
CA ASP A 647 -15.03 -37.00 -4.72
C ASP A 647 -15.14 -38.29 -3.88
N ARG A 648 -15.81 -38.25 -2.71
CA ARG A 648 -16.06 -39.47 -1.91
C ARG A 648 -17.05 -40.43 -2.58
N GLY A 649 -18.05 -39.90 -3.29
CA GLY A 649 -19.00 -40.72 -4.05
C GLY A 649 -18.40 -41.37 -5.30
N GLU A 650 -17.33 -40.78 -5.86
CA GLU A 650 -16.56 -41.38 -6.97
C GLU A 650 -15.46 -42.33 -6.46
N GLU A 651 -14.82 -42.06 -5.32
CA GLU A 651 -13.92 -43.02 -4.65
C GLU A 651 -14.65 -44.29 -4.18
N GLU A 652 -15.85 -44.18 -3.59
CA GLU A 652 -16.63 -45.37 -3.20
C GLU A 652 -17.11 -46.19 -4.41
N LYS A 653 -17.34 -45.56 -5.56
CA LYS A 653 -17.63 -46.28 -6.82
C LYS A 653 -16.38 -46.93 -7.44
N LEU A 654 -15.22 -46.27 -7.36
CA LEU A 654 -13.95 -46.80 -7.88
C LEU A 654 -13.39 -47.97 -7.03
N TYR A 655 -13.67 -47.99 -5.73
CA TYR A 655 -13.27 -49.08 -4.82
C TYR A 655 -14.35 -50.16 -4.62
N GLY A 656 -15.63 -49.88 -4.93
CA GLY A 656 -16.72 -50.86 -4.85
C GLY A 656 -16.78 -51.87 -5.99
N GLU A 657 -16.19 -51.58 -7.15
CA GLU A 657 -16.27 -52.45 -8.35
C GLU A 657 -15.04 -53.36 -8.56
N ARG A 658 -14.00 -53.29 -7.71
CA ARG A 658 -12.82 -54.18 -7.78
C ARG A 658 -12.82 -55.35 -6.79
N GLY A 659 -13.97 -55.64 -6.18
CA GLY A 659 -14.14 -56.72 -5.20
C GLY A 659 -15.14 -57.81 -5.61
N ALA A 660 -15.31 -58.11 -6.91
CA ALA A 660 -16.10 -59.26 -7.36
C ALA A 660 -15.83 -59.60 -8.84
N LYS A 661 -14.68 -60.23 -9.14
CA LYS A 661 -14.49 -61.29 -10.16
C LYS A 661 -13.00 -61.60 -10.36
N GLN A 662 -12.67 -62.85 -10.02
CA GLN A 662 -11.44 -63.63 -10.26
C GLN A 662 -10.15 -63.17 -9.59
#